data_AF-A0A9E4CHK7-F1
#
_entry.id   AF-A0A9E4CHK7-F1
#
_cell.length_a   1.000
_cell.length_b   1.000
_cell.length_c   1.000
_cell.angle_alpha   90.00
_cell.angle_beta   90.00
_cell.angle_gamma   90.00
#
_symmetry.space_group_name_H-M   'P 1'
#
loop_
_entity.id
_entity.type
_entity.pdbx_description
1 polymer ?
#
loop_
_entity_poly.entity_id
_entity_poly.type
_entity_poly.pdbx_seq_one_letter_code
_entity_poly.pdbx_strand_id
1 'polypeptide(L)'
;MMFARKLAICFVGIGVILFMSLGTVYAQRVFPQQTAKKLADPQRLGVEGVNLQISERQEMKIKLPAHQQKLSTDLLWLVDQRYLPPATRLNDHLAAMAKLGQYRIPDSENHTDHIAKHLVYAYIRLIPPASFSILDGKVVSITDRDERRLLAAAWMRIEQLDLLAQLPAVRSIRTVMPPFRNTGSMNSEGDAIHRADQARSAYGQGGGGIDLGIISDGVDNRASAQASGDLPADGAGLTVLSNALGGDEGTAMLEIVHDLAPDAGLFFHDAGTNIIAFQTAIDNLVASGCTVICDDISWITEPFFEDGAVAAHLTSVLGANNLVYVKSAGNNGQNHYQGDFFPLLGNPTIHDFNEGGTHPPHLYVNIPNGSNLSAVLQWDDAFGASDNDYDLFLFSFASGAIVASSEARQNGNDDPLEVLSYQATAVTAGDFALVVSKFSGNAKTLEVFIYPQDNSAIYANNLKPADAVFGHAAVEEAIAVGAIGAEDPGNDDIRSYSSQGPSTIRIPAAQTRAKPDIAGIDGVSVTGAGGFPSTFFGTSAAAPHVAAIAVLLWGEIPDSSDTVIRDYVLNSAVDLGAPGFDTVFGAGRADALNAFTANLMAGAPEITPGGGIYNAPQTVTMTTATVNAQIYYTLNGADPTESDSLYSGPVDITESSTVKARAFRTGYNPSPVTTEEYHIFLGVVVDVKAWLEGAYDLIGDTMRTTLLENSGLPLNQPYSGAPWNYPGIESVAAIPAGVVDWVLLELRKVPTGPADAVRAAFITSDGTVVDLDGFSPVAFEFEVDNDGHHIILRQRNHLAIMSSVPVILTTSTPQYDFTFSQMQAYGLNAMKEIATGVYAARSGDGNSDGAVDILDKNLIWQVQNGTPWSYDKFGDFNLDLLIDDVDVTLFWQPNNGTASQVP
;
A
#
# COMPACT_ATOMS: atom_id res chain seq x y z
N MET A 1 -51.38 -40.70 3.42
CA MET A 1 -52.84 -40.79 3.23
C MET A 1 -53.56 -40.08 4.38
N MET A 2 -53.53 -38.75 4.37
CA MET A 2 -54.23 -37.83 5.29
C MET A 2 -53.68 -37.66 6.71
N PHE A 3 -53.36 -36.40 7.04
CA PHE A 3 -53.71 -35.63 8.26
C PHE A 3 -53.47 -36.20 9.69
N ALA A 4 -53.27 -35.42 10.78
CA ALA A 4 -52.75 -34.05 11.05
C ALA A 4 -52.94 -33.75 12.56
N ARG A 5 -52.52 -32.54 13.03
CA ARG A 5 -53.14 -31.74 14.13
C ARG A 5 -53.00 -32.28 15.59
N LYS A 6 -53.02 -31.45 16.66
CA LYS A 6 -52.74 -29.99 16.84
C LYS A 6 -52.65 -29.61 18.36
N LEU A 7 -51.79 -28.62 18.67
CA LEU A 7 -52.01 -27.44 19.54
C LEU A 7 -52.20 -27.51 21.10
N ALA A 8 -51.84 -26.36 21.72
CA ALA A 8 -52.54 -25.63 22.81
C ALA A 8 -52.24 -25.94 24.32
N ILE A 9 -52.24 -24.96 25.28
CA ILE A 9 -52.31 -23.47 25.20
C ILE A 9 -51.93 -22.74 26.55
N CYS A 10 -51.36 -21.51 26.49
CA CYS A 10 -51.36 -20.37 27.47
C CYS A 10 -50.91 -20.55 28.96
N PHE A 11 -50.74 -19.54 29.86
CA PHE A 11 -50.74 -18.04 29.94
C PHE A 11 -49.83 -17.67 31.17
N VAL A 12 -49.31 -16.46 31.47
CA VAL A 12 -48.56 -15.41 30.72
C VAL A 12 -47.98 -14.37 31.71
N GLY A 13 -46.85 -13.69 31.39
CA GLY A 13 -46.35 -12.46 32.05
C GLY A 13 -45.67 -12.64 33.43
N ILE A 14 -45.14 -11.61 34.12
CA ILE A 14 -44.76 -10.20 33.82
C ILE A 14 -43.82 -9.78 35.00
N GLY A 15 -42.85 -8.86 34.92
CA GLY A 15 -42.29 -8.02 33.84
C GLY A 15 -41.52 -6.81 34.46
N VAL A 16 -40.78 -6.03 33.64
CA VAL A 16 -40.12 -4.72 33.98
C VAL A 16 -38.91 -4.77 34.95
N ILE A 17 -37.76 -4.10 34.75
CA ILE A 17 -37.05 -3.46 33.60
C ILE A 17 -35.53 -3.42 33.94
N LEU A 18 -34.63 -3.60 32.95
CA LEU A 18 -33.34 -2.88 32.79
C LEU A 18 -32.80 -3.12 31.36
N PHE A 19 -32.06 -2.17 30.80
CA PHE A 19 -31.38 -2.29 29.49
C PHE A 19 -29.88 -2.48 29.69
N MET A 20 -29.27 -3.46 29.01
CA MET A 20 -27.97 -3.37 28.30
C MET A 20 -27.60 -4.75 27.70
N SER A 21 -26.55 -4.77 26.88
CA SER A 21 -26.13 -5.90 26.05
C SER A 21 -25.80 -7.18 26.84
N LEU A 22 -26.05 -8.32 26.18
CA LEU A 22 -25.33 -9.55 26.42
C LEU A 22 -24.73 -9.98 25.08
N GLY A 23 -23.41 -9.79 24.94
CA GLY A 23 -22.64 -10.31 23.82
C GLY A 23 -22.93 -11.80 23.66
N THR A 24 -23.62 -12.15 22.57
CA THR A 24 -23.90 -13.53 22.22
C THR A 24 -23.56 -13.67 20.75
N VAL A 25 -22.56 -14.49 20.42
CA VAL A 25 -22.29 -14.91 19.03
C VAL A 25 -23.47 -15.75 18.56
N TYR A 26 -24.50 -15.05 18.07
CA TYR A 26 -25.58 -15.67 17.34
C TYR A 26 -25.10 -15.93 15.92
N ALA A 27 -24.64 -17.16 15.69
CA ALA A 27 -24.91 -17.80 14.42
C ALA A 27 -26.43 -17.73 14.18
N GLN A 28 -26.86 -16.71 13.42
CA GLN A 28 -28.27 -16.38 13.23
C GLN A 28 -29.00 -17.63 12.73
N ARG A 29 -30.12 -17.99 13.38
CA ARG A 29 -30.86 -19.23 13.04
C ARG A 29 -31.75 -19.04 11.82
N VAL A 30 -31.11 -18.79 10.68
CA VAL A 30 -31.75 -18.82 9.38
C VAL A 30 -32.21 -20.25 9.12
N PHE A 31 -33.52 -20.46 9.04
CA PHE A 31 -34.05 -21.76 8.65
C PHE A 31 -33.81 -21.96 7.14
N PRO A 32 -33.03 -22.98 6.71
CA PRO A 32 -32.83 -23.26 5.29
C PRO A 32 -34.17 -23.64 4.63
N GLN A 33 -34.25 -23.57 3.30
CA GLN A 33 -35.48 -23.77 2.51
C GLN A 33 -36.13 -25.16 2.65
N GLN A 34 -36.71 -25.48 3.82
CA GLN A 34 -37.82 -26.42 3.93
C GLN A 34 -39.07 -25.75 3.36
N THR A 35 -39.13 -25.78 2.02
CA THR A 35 -40.20 -25.29 1.12
C THR A 35 -41.58 -25.13 1.75
N ALA A 36 -42.34 -24.17 1.22
CA ALA A 36 -43.74 -23.92 1.54
C ALA A 36 -44.69 -25.15 1.40
N LYS A 37 -44.21 -26.30 0.91
CA LYS A 37 -44.89 -27.62 0.98
C LYS A 37 -45.13 -28.16 2.39
N LYS A 38 -44.62 -27.53 3.47
CA LYS A 38 -45.17 -27.76 4.82
C LYS A 38 -46.63 -27.29 4.96
N LEU A 39 -47.13 -26.49 4.01
CA LEU A 39 -48.55 -26.36 3.73
C LEU A 39 -49.01 -27.54 2.83
N ALA A 40 -49.69 -28.52 3.44
CA ALA A 40 -50.56 -29.55 2.84
C ALA A 40 -49.98 -30.82 2.14
N ASP A 41 -49.40 -31.76 2.90
CA ASP A 41 -49.98 -33.13 3.08
C ASP A 41 -49.46 -33.75 4.40
N PRO A 42 -50.28 -33.91 5.46
CA PRO A 42 -49.76 -34.29 6.78
C PRO A 42 -49.66 -35.80 7.03
N GLN A 43 -49.49 -36.67 6.01
CA GLN A 43 -49.21 -38.10 6.27
C GLN A 43 -48.39 -38.81 5.17
N ARG A 44 -47.07 -38.57 5.19
CA ARG A 44 -45.96 -39.53 4.89
C ARG A 44 -44.61 -38.79 4.92
N LEU A 45 -43.72 -39.12 5.86
CA LEU A 45 -42.23 -39.05 5.74
C LEU A 45 -41.53 -39.40 7.08
N GLY A 46 -41.39 -40.69 7.39
CA GLY A 46 -40.28 -41.25 8.19
C GLY A 46 -40.02 -40.82 9.66
N VAL A 47 -40.76 -39.88 10.26
CA VAL A 47 -40.38 -39.25 11.54
C VAL A 47 -40.38 -40.21 12.76
N GLU A 48 -41.05 -41.35 12.68
CA GLU A 48 -41.29 -42.25 13.83
C GLU A 48 -39.99 -42.72 14.51
N GLY A 49 -38.93 -43.02 13.76
CA GLY A 49 -37.66 -43.52 14.32
C GLY A 49 -36.92 -42.50 15.21
N VAL A 50 -37.02 -41.20 14.91
CA VAL A 50 -36.38 -40.13 15.68
C VAL A 50 -37.29 -39.66 16.82
N ASN A 51 -38.60 -39.53 16.56
CA ASN A 51 -39.55 -39.11 17.58
C ASN A 51 -39.68 -40.13 18.72
N LEU A 52 -39.59 -41.43 18.46
CA LEU A 52 -39.58 -42.45 19.54
C LEU A 52 -38.42 -42.21 20.52
N GLN A 53 -37.19 -42.03 20.03
CA GLN A 53 -36.04 -41.78 20.89
C GLN A 53 -36.17 -40.47 21.68
N ILE A 54 -36.76 -39.42 21.10
CA ILE A 54 -37.01 -38.15 21.81
C ILE A 54 -38.09 -38.34 22.88
N SER A 55 -39.18 -39.06 22.59
CA SER A 55 -40.27 -39.34 23.53
C SER A 55 -39.83 -40.24 24.68
N GLU A 56 -39.03 -41.28 24.43
CA GLU A 56 -38.45 -42.14 25.47
C GLU A 56 -37.57 -41.33 26.44
N ARG A 57 -36.74 -40.41 25.93
CA ARG A 57 -35.92 -39.50 26.75
C ARG A 57 -36.78 -38.55 27.59
N GLN A 58 -37.86 -38.02 27.04
CA GLN A 58 -38.79 -37.14 27.75
C GLN A 58 -39.57 -37.90 28.83
N GLU A 59 -40.07 -39.12 28.54
CA GLU A 59 -40.69 -39.99 29.54
C GLU A 59 -39.72 -40.35 30.68
N MET A 60 -38.47 -40.71 30.36
CA MET A 60 -37.46 -40.96 31.38
C MET A 60 -37.27 -39.71 32.26
N LYS A 61 -37.10 -38.51 31.66
CA LYS A 61 -36.93 -37.26 32.41
C LYS A 61 -38.13 -36.95 33.32
N ILE A 62 -39.36 -37.31 32.92
CA ILE A 62 -40.57 -37.17 33.75
C ILE A 62 -40.61 -38.20 34.90
N LYS A 63 -40.01 -39.38 34.70
CA LYS A 63 -39.93 -40.47 35.69
C LYS A 63 -38.77 -40.33 36.69
N LEU A 64 -37.99 -39.24 36.62
CA LEU A 64 -36.93 -38.93 37.59
C LEU A 64 -37.51 -38.69 39.00
N PRO A 65 -37.01 -39.38 40.05
CA PRO A 65 -37.30 -39.03 41.44
C PRO A 65 -36.99 -37.55 41.74
N ALA A 66 -37.84 -36.89 42.53
CA ALA A 66 -37.73 -35.46 42.82
C ALA A 66 -36.42 -35.03 43.54
N HIS A 67 -35.61 -35.98 44.02
CA HIS A 67 -34.25 -35.72 44.47
C HIS A 67 -33.24 -35.75 43.30
N GLN A 68 -33.26 -36.78 42.45
CA GLN A 68 -32.42 -36.86 41.26
C GLN A 68 -32.62 -35.68 40.29
N GLN A 69 -33.83 -35.10 40.23
CA GLN A 69 -34.10 -33.84 39.50
C GLN A 69 -33.27 -32.62 39.97
N LYS A 70 -32.63 -32.70 41.15
CA LYS A 70 -31.74 -31.65 41.68
C LYS A 70 -30.28 -31.82 41.24
N LEU A 71 -29.92 -32.97 40.65
CA LEU A 71 -28.58 -33.22 40.12
C LEU A 71 -28.46 -32.60 38.72
N SER A 72 -27.28 -32.10 38.37
CA SER A 72 -26.95 -31.78 36.99
C SER A 72 -26.85 -33.06 36.14
N THR A 73 -27.09 -32.96 34.84
CA THR A 73 -27.22 -34.11 33.92
C THR A 73 -26.00 -35.04 33.93
N ASP A 74 -24.81 -34.47 34.04
CA ASP A 74 -23.52 -35.14 34.14
C ASP A 74 -23.34 -35.92 35.45
N LEU A 75 -23.87 -35.42 36.58
CA LEU A 75 -23.90 -36.13 37.86
C LEU A 75 -25.00 -37.19 37.90
N LEU A 76 -26.14 -36.92 37.26
CA LEU A 76 -27.26 -37.86 37.12
C LEU A 76 -26.83 -39.14 36.40
N TRP A 77 -26.01 -39.03 35.35
CA TRP A 77 -25.45 -40.19 34.63
C TRP A 77 -24.58 -41.12 35.49
N LEU A 78 -24.08 -40.64 36.65
CA LEU A 78 -23.26 -41.43 37.56
C LEU A 78 -24.11 -42.23 38.56
N VAL A 79 -25.21 -41.66 39.04
CA VAL A 79 -26.13 -42.33 39.98
C VAL A 79 -27.16 -43.20 39.27
N ASP A 80 -27.58 -42.83 38.06
CA ASP A 80 -28.56 -43.57 37.28
C ASP A 80 -28.18 -43.61 35.79
N GLN A 81 -27.49 -44.69 35.42
CA GLN A 81 -26.99 -44.91 34.07
C GLN A 81 -28.10 -45.13 33.02
N ARG A 82 -29.38 -45.23 33.41
CA ARG A 82 -30.51 -45.24 32.47
C ARG A 82 -30.65 -43.91 31.71
N TYR A 83 -30.11 -42.83 32.26
CA TYR A 83 -30.12 -41.50 31.65
C TYR A 83 -28.90 -41.23 30.76
N LEU A 84 -27.83 -42.03 30.90
CA LEU A 84 -26.64 -41.97 30.06
C LEU A 84 -27.03 -42.26 28.59
N PRO A 85 -26.54 -41.50 27.59
CA PRO A 85 -26.85 -41.79 26.20
C PRO A 85 -26.38 -43.17 25.73
N PRO A 86 -27.15 -43.93 24.92
CA PRO A 86 -26.73 -45.24 24.41
C PRO A 86 -25.43 -45.23 23.57
N ALA A 87 -25.02 -44.06 23.06
CA ALA A 87 -23.75 -43.86 22.34
C ALA A 87 -22.58 -43.41 23.24
N THR A 88 -22.83 -43.08 24.51
CA THR A 88 -21.82 -42.61 25.46
C THR A 88 -21.49 -43.72 26.45
N ARG A 89 -20.22 -44.10 26.58
CA ARG A 89 -19.80 -45.06 27.61
C ARG A 89 -19.50 -44.32 28.90
N LEU A 90 -19.83 -44.93 30.04
CA LEU A 90 -19.63 -44.30 31.34
C LEU A 90 -18.15 -43.97 31.61
N ASN A 91 -17.23 -44.83 31.16
CA ASN A 91 -15.80 -44.60 31.31
C ASN A 91 -15.31 -43.38 30.52
N ASP A 92 -15.91 -43.10 29.36
CA ASP A 92 -15.56 -41.96 28.51
C ASP A 92 -16.04 -40.65 29.19
N HIS A 93 -17.23 -40.67 29.80
CA HIS A 93 -17.76 -39.58 30.62
C HIS A 93 -16.92 -39.34 31.88
N LEU A 94 -16.56 -40.40 32.62
CA LEU A 94 -15.67 -40.32 33.77
C LEU A 94 -14.27 -39.79 33.41
N ALA A 95 -13.75 -40.12 32.23
CA ALA A 95 -12.50 -39.58 31.72
C ALA A 95 -12.62 -38.08 31.36
N ALA A 96 -13.76 -37.63 30.82
CA ALA A 96 -14.02 -36.21 30.59
C ALA A 96 -14.10 -35.43 31.93
N MET A 97 -14.82 -35.95 32.92
CA MET A 97 -14.88 -35.35 34.26
C MET A 97 -13.51 -35.35 34.96
N ALA A 98 -12.67 -36.36 34.74
CA ALA A 98 -11.30 -36.39 35.25
C ALA A 98 -10.46 -35.24 34.67
N LYS A 99 -10.53 -35.00 33.35
CA LYS A 99 -9.82 -33.89 32.68
C LYS A 99 -10.24 -32.52 33.19
N LEU A 100 -11.52 -32.35 33.55
CA LEU A 100 -12.05 -31.10 34.13
C LEU A 100 -11.77 -30.96 35.64
N GLY A 101 -11.02 -31.87 36.26
CA GLY A 101 -10.81 -31.86 37.72
C GLY A 101 -12.08 -32.15 38.54
N GLN A 102 -13.15 -32.58 37.89
CA GLN A 102 -14.47 -32.82 38.47
C GLN A 102 -14.63 -34.21 39.09
N TYR A 103 -13.72 -35.14 38.80
CA TYR A 103 -13.77 -36.52 39.27
C TYR A 103 -12.36 -37.04 39.60
N ARG A 104 -12.24 -37.83 40.66
CA ARG A 104 -11.02 -38.58 41.00
C ARG A 104 -11.33 -39.84 41.81
N ILE A 105 -10.46 -40.83 41.69
CA ILE A 105 -10.42 -41.97 42.62
C ILE A 105 -9.62 -41.50 43.86
N PRO A 106 -10.13 -41.70 45.09
CA PRO A 106 -9.39 -41.35 46.31
C PRO A 106 -8.26 -42.36 46.57
N ASP A 107 -7.15 -41.90 47.14
CA ASP A 107 -5.89 -42.67 47.30
C ASP A 107 -6.00 -43.95 48.17
N SER A 108 -7.17 -44.20 48.78
CA SER A 108 -7.49 -45.39 49.58
C SER A 108 -8.32 -46.45 48.81
N GLU A 109 -8.55 -46.28 47.51
CA GLU A 109 -9.39 -47.14 46.66
C GLU A 109 -8.66 -47.38 45.32
N ASN A 110 -8.85 -48.54 44.68
CA ASN A 110 -8.17 -48.87 43.42
C ASN A 110 -9.07 -48.66 42.20
N HIS A 111 -8.49 -48.64 40.99
CA HIS A 111 -9.22 -48.60 39.71
C HIS A 111 -10.21 -49.77 39.49
N THR A 112 -10.18 -50.81 40.33
CA THR A 112 -11.10 -51.96 40.33
C THR A 112 -12.27 -51.82 41.31
N ASP A 113 -12.27 -50.80 42.17
CA ASP A 113 -13.35 -50.57 43.13
C ASP A 113 -14.59 -49.97 42.45
N HIS A 114 -15.75 -50.14 43.10
CA HIS A 114 -17.04 -49.73 42.54
C HIS A 114 -17.16 -48.20 42.51
N ILE A 115 -17.47 -47.64 41.33
CA ILE A 115 -17.45 -46.18 41.07
C ILE A 115 -18.23 -45.32 42.06
N ALA A 116 -19.24 -45.89 42.73
CA ALA A 116 -20.00 -45.22 43.78
C ALA A 116 -19.12 -44.65 44.91
N LYS A 117 -17.96 -45.29 45.19
CA LYS A 117 -16.97 -44.81 46.15
C LYS A 117 -16.13 -43.62 45.67
N HIS A 118 -16.00 -43.41 44.36
CA HIS A 118 -15.13 -42.40 43.77
C HIS A 118 -15.66 -40.99 44.02
N LEU A 119 -14.77 -39.99 43.97
CA LEU A 119 -15.09 -38.62 44.34
C LEU A 119 -15.49 -37.80 43.12
N VAL A 120 -16.52 -36.97 43.28
CA VAL A 120 -16.89 -35.88 42.37
C VAL A 120 -16.85 -34.54 43.08
N TYR A 121 -16.54 -33.48 42.32
CA TYR A 121 -16.43 -32.12 42.80
C TYR A 121 -17.64 -31.30 42.35
N ALA A 122 -18.47 -30.86 43.29
CA ALA A 122 -19.77 -30.26 42.99
C ALA A 122 -20.11 -29.06 43.89
N TYR A 123 -20.76 -28.07 43.27
CA TYR A 123 -21.50 -27.01 43.94
C TYR A 123 -22.81 -27.56 44.50
N ILE A 124 -22.98 -27.46 45.81
CA ILE A 124 -24.23 -27.74 46.53
C ILE A 124 -24.86 -26.39 46.89
N ARG A 125 -26.07 -26.12 46.39
CA ARG A 125 -26.86 -24.94 46.76
C ARG A 125 -27.97 -25.33 47.73
N LEU A 126 -28.12 -24.58 48.81
CA LEU A 126 -29.18 -24.79 49.81
C LEU A 126 -30.34 -23.80 49.65
N ILE A 127 -31.41 -24.03 50.41
CA ILE A 127 -32.59 -23.17 50.51
C ILE A 127 -32.58 -22.52 51.91
N PRO A 128 -32.81 -21.20 52.06
CA PRO A 128 -32.95 -20.56 53.36
C PRO A 128 -34.09 -21.20 54.18
N PRO A 129 -33.97 -21.34 55.51
CA PRO A 129 -32.90 -20.82 56.38
C PRO A 129 -31.78 -21.83 56.69
N ALA A 130 -31.50 -22.80 55.80
CA ALA A 130 -30.52 -23.85 56.09
C ALA A 130 -29.05 -23.36 56.13
N SER A 131 -28.26 -23.92 57.05
CA SER A 131 -26.81 -23.72 57.16
C SER A 131 -26.02 -24.90 56.59
N PHE A 132 -24.75 -24.69 56.22
CA PHE A 132 -23.92 -25.75 55.63
C PHE A 132 -23.60 -26.93 56.55
N SER A 133 -23.84 -26.84 57.86
CA SER A 133 -23.66 -27.97 58.79
C SER A 133 -24.57 -29.17 58.50
N ILE A 134 -25.57 -29.04 57.63
CA ILE A 134 -26.33 -30.20 57.11
C ILE A 134 -25.51 -31.09 56.17
N LEU A 135 -24.36 -30.61 55.70
CA LEU A 135 -23.40 -31.32 54.82
C LEU A 135 -22.35 -32.10 55.61
N ASP A 136 -22.22 -31.84 56.91
CA ASP A 136 -21.24 -32.46 57.79
C ASP A 136 -21.40 -33.99 57.78
N GLY A 137 -20.31 -34.71 57.47
CA GLY A 137 -20.32 -36.17 57.34
C GLY A 137 -21.04 -36.71 56.09
N LYS A 138 -21.49 -35.86 55.17
CA LYS A 138 -22.11 -36.25 53.88
C LYS A 138 -21.24 -35.90 52.68
N VAL A 139 -20.46 -34.83 52.79
CA VAL A 139 -19.36 -34.53 51.87
C VAL A 139 -18.04 -35.00 52.47
N VAL A 140 -17.04 -35.28 51.62
CA VAL A 140 -15.68 -35.67 52.04
C VAL A 140 -14.87 -34.44 52.45
N SER A 141 -15.03 -33.33 51.73
CA SER A 141 -14.56 -32.01 52.16
C SER A 141 -15.36 -30.90 51.49
N ILE A 142 -15.73 -29.88 52.26
CA ILE A 142 -16.07 -28.56 51.70
C ILE A 142 -14.74 -27.87 51.38
N THR A 143 -14.59 -27.39 50.16
CA THR A 143 -13.42 -26.61 49.72
C THR A 143 -13.67 -25.12 49.86
N ASP A 144 -14.90 -24.67 49.58
CA ASP A 144 -15.27 -23.26 49.55
C ASP A 144 -16.76 -23.05 49.87
N ARG A 145 -17.14 -21.87 50.37
CA ARG A 145 -18.55 -21.57 50.70
C ARG A 145 -18.92 -20.08 50.76
N ASP A 146 -20.10 -19.77 50.23
CA ASP A 146 -20.78 -18.48 50.31
C ASP A 146 -21.99 -18.59 51.25
N GLU A 147 -21.81 -18.15 52.49
CA GLU A 147 -22.84 -18.10 53.55
C GLU A 147 -24.00 -17.12 53.22
N ARG A 148 -23.81 -16.16 52.29
CA ARG A 148 -24.87 -15.22 51.88
C ARG A 148 -25.76 -15.78 50.76
N ARG A 149 -25.17 -16.54 49.83
CA ARG A 149 -25.90 -17.16 48.69
C ARG A 149 -26.30 -18.62 48.92
N LEU A 150 -25.90 -19.18 50.06
CA LEU A 150 -26.05 -20.59 50.46
C LEU A 150 -25.54 -21.56 49.39
N LEU A 151 -24.32 -21.32 48.91
CA LEU A 151 -23.62 -22.15 47.93
C LEU A 151 -22.30 -22.66 48.52
N ALA A 152 -22.05 -23.96 48.52
CA ALA A 152 -20.77 -24.56 48.89
C ALA A 152 -20.18 -25.35 47.72
N ALA A 153 -18.86 -25.31 47.53
CA ALA A 153 -18.12 -26.24 46.68
C ALA A 153 -17.59 -27.38 47.56
N ALA A 154 -17.77 -28.63 47.13
CA ALA A 154 -17.39 -29.78 47.93
C ALA A 154 -17.01 -31.01 47.10
N TRP A 155 -16.04 -31.78 47.60
CA TRP A 155 -15.80 -33.15 47.16
C TRP A 155 -16.74 -34.10 47.92
N MET A 156 -17.40 -35.00 47.20
CA MET A 156 -18.26 -36.05 47.78
C MET A 156 -18.11 -37.37 47.02
N ARG A 157 -18.40 -38.49 47.68
CA ARG A 157 -18.49 -39.79 46.98
C ARG A 157 -19.75 -39.82 46.12
N ILE A 158 -19.69 -40.48 44.96
CA ILE A 158 -20.83 -40.60 44.03
C ILE A 158 -22.07 -41.21 44.72
N GLU A 159 -21.88 -42.17 45.62
CA GLU A 159 -22.94 -42.77 46.47
C GLU A 159 -23.69 -41.77 47.38
N GLN A 160 -23.09 -40.61 47.68
CA GLN A 160 -23.69 -39.59 48.54
C GLN A 160 -24.53 -38.57 47.76
N LEU A 161 -24.45 -38.54 46.42
CA LEU A 161 -25.19 -37.59 45.57
C LEU A 161 -26.70 -37.65 45.81
N ASP A 162 -27.29 -38.85 45.74
CA ASP A 162 -28.73 -39.03 45.97
C ASP A 162 -29.13 -38.77 47.42
N LEU A 163 -28.29 -39.16 48.40
CA LEU A 163 -28.54 -38.93 49.82
C LEU A 163 -28.50 -37.43 50.19
N LEU A 164 -27.61 -36.66 49.55
CA LEU A 164 -27.56 -35.20 49.65
C LEU A 164 -28.75 -34.55 48.93
N ALA A 165 -29.09 -35.02 47.73
CA ALA A 165 -30.21 -34.47 46.96
C ALA A 165 -31.58 -34.75 47.62
N GLN A 166 -31.71 -35.83 48.38
CA GLN A 166 -32.91 -36.14 49.17
C GLN A 166 -33.15 -35.16 50.34
N LEU A 167 -32.14 -34.39 50.77
CA LEU A 167 -32.32 -33.37 51.81
C LEU A 167 -33.29 -32.27 51.32
N PRO A 168 -34.38 -31.95 52.06
CA PRO A 168 -35.29 -30.87 51.67
C PRO A 168 -34.61 -29.50 51.55
N ALA A 169 -33.56 -29.28 52.35
CA ALA A 169 -32.77 -28.06 52.36
C ALA A 169 -31.79 -27.92 51.18
N VAL A 170 -31.48 -29.00 50.43
CA VAL A 170 -30.66 -28.91 49.21
C VAL A 170 -31.55 -28.52 48.04
N ARG A 171 -31.20 -27.44 47.34
CA ARG A 171 -31.87 -26.94 46.13
C ARG A 171 -31.37 -27.62 44.86
N SER A 172 -30.05 -27.75 44.72
CA SER A 172 -29.40 -28.28 43.53
C SER A 172 -27.97 -28.74 43.84
N ILE A 173 -27.51 -29.80 43.19
CA ILE A 173 -26.11 -30.23 43.17
C ILE A 173 -25.67 -30.24 41.70
N ARG A 174 -24.62 -29.49 41.36
CA ARG A 174 -24.04 -29.46 40.00
C ARG A 174 -22.53 -29.55 40.08
N THR A 175 -21.85 -30.10 39.08
CA THR A 175 -20.37 -30.07 39.05
C THR A 175 -19.80 -28.66 39.24
N VAL A 176 -18.62 -28.58 39.85
CA VAL A 176 -17.80 -27.38 39.78
C VAL A 176 -17.14 -27.37 38.41
N MET A 177 -17.54 -26.45 37.53
CA MET A 177 -16.72 -26.14 36.36
C MET A 177 -15.41 -25.50 36.88
N PRO A 178 -14.22 -26.00 36.48
CA PRO A 178 -13.00 -25.25 36.73
C PRO A 178 -13.10 -23.89 36.01
N PRO A 179 -12.43 -22.84 36.49
CA PRO A 179 -12.23 -21.65 35.66
C PRO A 179 -11.44 -22.08 34.41
N PHE A 180 -11.93 -21.70 33.23
CA PHE A 180 -11.09 -21.78 32.05
C PHE A 180 -9.88 -20.86 32.26
N ARG A 181 -8.70 -21.43 32.03
CA ARG A 181 -7.47 -20.67 31.76
C ARG A 181 -7.02 -21.12 30.38
N ASN A 182 -7.39 -20.38 29.36
CA ASN A 182 -6.57 -20.37 28.16
C ASN A 182 -5.39 -19.42 28.42
N THR A 183 -4.24 -19.81 27.90
CA THR A 183 -3.03 -19.02 27.85
C THR A 183 -3.11 -18.05 26.68
N GLY A 184 -2.50 -16.88 26.81
CA GLY A 184 -2.03 -16.09 25.66
C GLY A 184 -0.81 -16.72 25.02
N SER A 185 -0.18 -16.00 24.10
CA SER A 185 0.51 -16.54 22.92
C SER A 185 -0.48 -17.19 21.92
N MET A 186 -1.62 -16.54 21.73
CA MET A 186 -2.50 -16.80 20.59
C MET A 186 -2.11 -15.85 19.45
N ASN A 187 -1.86 -16.38 18.25
CA ASN A 187 -1.92 -15.61 17.02
C ASN A 187 -3.26 -15.94 16.36
N SER A 188 -4.04 -14.91 16.01
CA SER A 188 -5.23 -15.05 15.17
C SER A 188 -4.88 -15.67 13.81
N GLU A 189 -5.75 -16.57 13.32
CA GLU A 189 -5.53 -17.33 12.09
C GLU A 189 -5.42 -16.43 10.86
N GLY A 190 -6.02 -15.23 10.91
CA GLY A 190 -5.92 -14.21 9.88
C GLY A 190 -4.51 -13.68 9.64
N ASP A 191 -3.61 -13.72 10.62
CA ASP A 191 -2.19 -13.31 10.45
C ASP A 191 -1.50 -14.11 9.34
N ALA A 192 -1.73 -15.42 9.31
CA ALA A 192 -1.20 -16.33 8.30
C ALA A 192 -2.05 -16.32 7.00
N ILE A 193 -3.38 -16.23 7.10
CA ILE A 193 -4.28 -16.24 5.93
C ILE A 193 -4.12 -14.96 5.08
N HIS A 194 -3.89 -13.81 5.71
CA HIS A 194 -3.55 -12.55 5.05
C HIS A 194 -2.05 -12.40 4.76
N ARG A 195 -1.22 -13.41 5.08
CA ARG A 195 0.24 -13.42 4.86
C ARG A 195 0.98 -12.25 5.51
N ALA A 196 0.45 -11.72 6.61
CA ALA A 196 1.07 -10.65 7.39
C ALA A 196 2.34 -11.15 8.09
N ASP A 197 2.35 -12.39 8.55
CA ASP A 197 3.54 -13.11 9.03
C ASP A 197 4.72 -13.05 8.03
N GLN A 198 4.44 -13.26 6.75
CA GLN A 198 5.40 -13.23 5.65
C GLN A 198 5.79 -11.81 5.28
N ALA A 199 4.87 -10.84 5.33
CA ALA A 199 5.20 -9.43 5.14
C ALA A 199 6.16 -8.93 6.23
N ARG A 200 5.84 -9.13 7.52
CA ARG A 200 6.74 -8.81 8.63
C ARG A 200 8.11 -9.49 8.47
N SER A 201 8.12 -10.75 8.05
CA SER A 201 9.36 -11.51 7.80
C SER A 201 10.19 -11.03 6.59
N ALA A 202 9.56 -10.47 5.57
CA ALA A 202 10.22 -10.06 4.32
C ALA A 202 10.77 -8.62 4.38
N TYR A 203 10.06 -7.71 5.05
CA TYR A 203 10.39 -6.28 5.11
C TYR A 203 10.98 -5.84 6.45
N GLY A 204 10.70 -6.57 7.54
CA GLY A 204 11.18 -6.24 8.89
C GLY A 204 10.40 -5.13 9.59
N GLN A 205 9.20 -4.80 9.09
CA GLN A 205 8.31 -3.78 9.65
C GLN A 205 7.09 -4.45 10.32
N GLY A 206 6.81 -4.10 11.57
CA GLY A 206 5.66 -4.55 12.36
C GLY A 206 4.59 -3.47 12.59
N GLY A 207 4.60 -2.37 11.83
CA GLY A 207 3.66 -1.24 11.96
C GLY A 207 4.20 -0.04 12.76
N GLY A 208 5.49 -0.07 13.13
CA GLY A 208 6.12 0.93 13.98
C GLY A 208 6.15 2.32 13.36
N GLY A 209 5.64 3.31 14.11
CA GLY A 209 5.53 4.72 13.69
C GLY A 209 4.16 5.12 13.16
N ILE A 210 3.20 4.20 13.12
CA ILE A 210 1.80 4.43 12.73
C ILE A 210 0.88 4.20 13.93
N ASP A 211 -0.04 5.14 14.17
CA ASP A 211 -1.03 5.07 15.25
C ASP A 211 -2.40 4.64 14.68
N LEU A 212 -3.00 3.59 15.27
CA LEU A 212 -4.31 3.04 14.90
C LEU A 212 -5.32 3.16 16.06
N GLY A 213 -6.50 3.69 15.77
CA GLY A 213 -7.63 3.76 16.69
C GLY A 213 -8.71 2.70 16.46
N ILE A 214 -9.13 2.00 17.51
CA ILE A 214 -10.33 1.15 17.52
C ILE A 214 -11.51 1.91 18.16
N ILE A 215 -12.69 1.84 17.53
CA ILE A 215 -13.98 2.19 18.15
C ILE A 215 -14.87 0.95 18.20
N SER A 216 -15.29 0.53 19.40
CA SER A 216 -16.17 -0.64 19.65
C SER A 216 -16.87 -0.49 21.03
N ASP A 217 -17.29 -1.59 21.67
CA ASP A 217 -18.08 -1.59 22.91
C ASP A 217 -17.26 -1.22 24.17
N GLY A 218 -16.11 -1.86 24.37
CA GLY A 218 -15.25 -1.65 25.53
C GLY A 218 -13.99 -2.51 25.57
N VAL A 219 -13.21 -2.27 26.61
CA VAL A 219 -11.91 -2.89 26.92
C VAL A 219 -11.76 -3.16 28.43
N ASP A 220 -12.85 -3.56 29.09
CA ASP A 220 -12.96 -3.70 30.54
C ASP A 220 -11.95 -4.70 31.12
N ASN A 221 -11.66 -5.79 30.39
CA ASN A 221 -10.81 -6.87 30.86
C ASN A 221 -9.54 -7.04 30.03
N ARG A 222 -9.13 -6.03 29.23
CA ARG A 222 -7.86 -5.98 28.48
C ARG A 222 -6.61 -6.32 29.31
N ALA A 223 -6.66 -6.09 30.62
CA ALA A 223 -5.60 -6.48 31.56
C ALA A 223 -5.36 -8.01 31.60
N SER A 224 -6.31 -8.80 31.08
CA SER A 224 -6.15 -10.24 30.84
C SER A 224 -5.22 -10.49 29.65
N ALA A 225 -5.51 -9.89 28.50
CA ALA A 225 -4.68 -9.94 27.28
C ALA A 225 -3.26 -9.39 27.52
N GLN A 226 -3.15 -8.27 28.25
CA GLN A 226 -1.87 -7.70 28.67
C GLN A 226 -1.08 -8.62 29.62
N ALA A 227 -1.76 -9.40 30.46
CA ALA A 227 -1.12 -10.36 31.34
C ALA A 227 -0.79 -11.70 30.65
N SER A 228 -1.34 -11.93 29.45
CA SER A 228 -1.16 -13.15 28.67
C SER A 228 -0.23 -12.98 27.47
N GLY A 229 0.01 -11.74 27.03
CA GLY A 229 1.03 -11.35 26.05
C GLY A 229 0.46 -10.82 24.73
N ASP A 230 -0.86 -10.84 24.59
CA ASP A 230 -1.58 -10.61 23.33
C ASP A 230 -2.05 -9.14 23.18
N LEU A 231 -1.74 -8.27 24.16
CA LEU A 231 -1.83 -6.80 24.05
C LEU A 231 -0.68 -6.10 24.79
N PRO A 232 -0.22 -4.92 24.33
CA PRO A 232 0.75 -4.10 25.04
C PRO A 232 0.11 -3.38 26.23
N ALA A 233 0.94 -3.03 27.23
CA ALA A 233 0.47 -2.38 28.46
C ALA A 233 0.02 -0.93 28.21
N ASP A 234 -0.94 -0.47 29.03
CA ASP A 234 -1.43 0.92 29.03
C ASP A 234 -0.26 1.94 29.14
N GLY A 235 -0.15 2.84 28.17
CA GLY A 235 0.93 3.84 28.08
C GLY A 235 2.29 3.31 27.58
N ALA A 236 2.35 2.05 27.14
CA ALA A 236 3.54 1.39 26.60
C ALA A 236 3.23 0.61 25.30
N GLY A 237 2.27 1.13 24.51
CA GLY A 237 1.81 0.57 23.24
C GLY A 237 0.29 0.64 23.07
N LEU A 238 -0.48 0.72 24.17
CA LEU A 238 -1.94 0.94 24.14
C LEU A 238 -2.35 2.21 24.88
N THR A 239 -3.23 3.02 24.28
CA THR A 239 -3.80 4.25 24.86
C THR A 239 -5.33 4.21 24.84
N VAL A 240 -5.95 4.05 26.01
CA VAL A 240 -7.42 4.08 26.16
C VAL A 240 -7.88 5.52 26.41
N LEU A 241 -8.58 6.10 25.44
CA LEU A 241 -9.16 7.46 25.52
C LEU A 241 -10.49 7.45 26.27
N SER A 242 -11.35 6.46 25.99
CA SER A 242 -12.62 6.26 26.70
C SER A 242 -12.98 4.78 26.79
N ASN A 243 -13.58 4.39 27.91
CA ASN A 243 -14.18 3.08 28.16
C ASN A 243 -15.32 3.26 29.18
N ALA A 244 -16.37 3.96 28.75
CA ALA A 244 -17.51 4.36 29.57
C ALA A 244 -18.77 3.50 29.31
N LEU A 245 -18.88 2.89 28.14
CA LEU A 245 -19.95 1.95 27.78
C LEU A 245 -19.74 0.58 28.46
N GLY A 246 -18.52 0.04 28.38
CA GLY A 246 -18.13 -1.25 28.96
C GLY A 246 -18.40 -2.42 28.02
N GLY A 247 -17.55 -3.44 28.08
CA GLY A 247 -17.43 -4.46 27.04
C GLY A 247 -16.00 -5.00 26.88
N ASP A 248 -15.82 -5.89 25.89
CA ASP A 248 -14.52 -6.50 25.54
C ASP A 248 -14.42 -6.91 24.05
N GLU A 249 -15.40 -6.57 23.19
CA GLU A 249 -15.27 -6.76 21.72
C GLU A 249 -14.15 -5.85 21.18
N GLY A 250 -14.02 -4.65 21.75
CA GLY A 250 -12.87 -3.77 21.54
C GLY A 250 -11.53 -4.39 21.96
N THR A 251 -11.49 -5.19 23.03
CA THR A 251 -10.27 -5.96 23.41
C THR A 251 -9.93 -6.96 22.31
N ALA A 252 -10.91 -7.71 21.79
CA ALA A 252 -10.71 -8.70 20.74
C ALA A 252 -10.30 -8.08 19.39
N MET A 253 -10.80 -6.89 19.03
CA MET A 253 -10.35 -6.15 17.86
C MET A 253 -8.89 -5.68 17.99
N LEU A 254 -8.49 -5.19 19.17
CA LEU A 254 -7.11 -4.76 19.43
C LEU A 254 -6.12 -5.93 19.36
N GLU A 255 -6.50 -7.12 19.85
CA GLU A 255 -5.68 -8.35 19.77
C GLU A 255 -5.36 -8.69 18.31
N ILE A 256 -6.37 -8.69 17.43
CA ILE A 256 -6.20 -8.91 15.99
C ILE A 256 -5.24 -7.90 15.36
N VAL A 257 -5.33 -6.60 15.74
CA VAL A 257 -4.38 -5.60 15.23
C VAL A 257 -2.97 -5.87 15.74
N HIS A 258 -2.81 -6.26 17.01
CA HIS A 258 -1.49 -6.50 17.60
C HIS A 258 -0.79 -7.74 17.03
N ASP A 259 -1.53 -8.80 16.69
CA ASP A 259 -0.99 -9.98 15.99
C ASP A 259 -0.37 -9.62 14.65
N LEU A 260 -1.11 -8.84 13.84
CA LEU A 260 -0.70 -8.48 12.49
C LEU A 260 0.33 -7.34 12.49
N ALA A 261 0.19 -6.36 13.38
CA ALA A 261 1.01 -5.15 13.47
C ALA A 261 1.49 -4.90 14.94
N PRO A 262 2.44 -5.69 15.45
CA PRO A 262 2.84 -5.69 16.85
C PRO A 262 3.59 -4.42 17.32
N ASP A 263 4.18 -3.65 16.41
CA ASP A 263 4.91 -2.42 16.72
C ASP A 263 4.05 -1.15 16.60
N ALA A 264 2.77 -1.29 16.21
CA ALA A 264 1.84 -0.19 16.02
C ALA A 264 1.45 0.52 17.34
N GLY A 265 1.19 1.82 17.27
CA GLY A 265 0.60 2.55 18.40
C GLY A 265 -0.90 2.31 18.47
N LEU A 266 -1.37 1.56 19.45
CA LEU A 266 -2.78 1.21 19.57
C LEU A 266 -3.56 2.22 20.42
N PHE A 267 -4.72 2.65 19.93
CA PHE A 267 -5.64 3.53 20.64
C PHE A 267 -7.04 2.91 20.72
N PHE A 268 -7.79 3.20 21.78
CA PHE A 268 -9.18 2.76 21.94
C PHE A 268 -10.08 3.89 22.43
N HIS A 269 -11.30 3.95 21.88
CA HIS A 269 -12.38 4.78 22.38
C HIS A 269 -13.70 4.02 22.28
N ASP A 270 -14.51 3.95 23.35
CA ASP A 270 -15.85 3.36 23.24
C ASP A 270 -16.77 4.18 22.32
N ALA A 271 -17.73 3.52 21.67
CA ALA A 271 -18.67 4.14 20.73
C ALA A 271 -19.58 5.23 21.31
N GLY A 272 -19.60 5.40 22.64
CA GLY A 272 -20.61 6.18 23.34
C GLY A 272 -22.01 5.56 23.23
N THR A 273 -23.04 6.39 23.39
CA THR A 273 -24.45 5.94 23.46
C THR A 273 -25.35 6.58 22.41
N ASN A 274 -24.79 7.38 21.50
CA ASN A 274 -25.50 8.10 20.45
C ASN A 274 -24.51 8.63 19.39
N ILE A 275 -25.03 8.96 18.20
CA ILE A 275 -24.23 9.42 17.06
C ILE A 275 -23.33 10.63 17.33
N ILE A 276 -23.69 11.55 18.24
CA ILE A 276 -22.86 12.72 18.57
C ILE A 276 -21.64 12.31 19.41
N ALA A 277 -21.82 11.37 20.35
CA ALA A 277 -20.72 10.77 21.09
C ALA A 277 -19.80 9.95 20.17
N PHE A 278 -20.35 9.27 19.17
CA PHE A 278 -19.60 8.51 18.18
C PHE A 278 -18.77 9.41 17.24
N GLN A 279 -19.34 10.52 16.74
CA GLN A 279 -18.58 11.57 16.03
C GLN A 279 -17.43 12.10 16.91
N THR A 280 -17.71 12.35 18.20
CA THR A 280 -16.68 12.79 19.17
C THR A 280 -15.58 11.72 19.37
N ALA A 281 -15.89 10.43 19.27
CA ALA A 281 -14.91 9.34 19.35
C ALA A 281 -13.95 9.36 18.15
N ILE A 282 -14.48 9.58 16.94
CA ILE A 282 -13.67 9.77 15.72
C ILE A 282 -12.76 11.00 15.87
N ASP A 283 -13.34 12.16 16.23
CA ASP A 283 -12.59 13.41 16.46
C ASP A 283 -11.47 13.23 17.51
N ASN A 284 -11.73 12.49 18.59
CA ASN A 284 -10.76 12.24 19.66
C ASN A 284 -9.58 11.36 19.20
N LEU A 285 -9.81 10.36 18.35
CA LEU A 285 -8.75 9.50 17.81
C LEU A 285 -7.89 10.28 16.79
N VAL A 286 -8.51 11.04 15.88
CA VAL A 286 -7.80 11.92 14.94
C VAL A 286 -6.98 12.97 15.69
N ALA A 287 -7.55 13.61 16.72
CA ALA A 287 -6.84 14.57 17.57
C ALA A 287 -5.72 13.93 18.42
N SER A 288 -5.70 12.61 18.57
CA SER A 288 -4.63 11.86 19.24
C SER A 288 -3.48 11.46 18.30
N GLY A 289 -3.64 11.66 16.99
CA GLY A 289 -2.62 11.34 15.97
C GLY A 289 -2.89 10.07 15.16
N CYS A 290 -4.01 9.37 15.38
CA CYS A 290 -4.34 8.16 14.64
C CYS A 290 -4.47 8.43 13.14
N THR A 291 -3.63 7.77 12.33
CA THR A 291 -3.67 7.81 10.85
C THR A 291 -4.44 6.64 10.28
N VAL A 292 -4.73 5.61 11.08
CA VAL A 292 -5.74 4.58 10.76
C VAL A 292 -6.80 4.57 11.87
N ILE A 293 -8.08 4.46 11.50
CA ILE A 293 -9.17 4.18 12.45
C ILE A 293 -9.97 2.98 11.94
N CYS A 294 -10.39 2.09 12.84
CA CYS A 294 -11.22 0.93 12.53
C CYS A 294 -12.41 0.80 13.49
N ASP A 295 -13.60 0.53 12.97
CA ASP A 295 -14.81 0.38 13.79
C ASP A 295 -15.81 -0.70 13.32
N ASP A 296 -16.70 -1.11 14.24
CA ASP A 296 -17.74 -2.12 14.05
C ASP A 296 -19.19 -1.60 14.19
N ILE A 297 -19.36 -0.32 14.56
CA ILE A 297 -20.61 0.20 15.12
C ILE A 297 -21.65 0.47 14.03
N SER A 298 -22.84 -0.13 14.16
CA SER A 298 -23.95 0.05 13.21
C SER A 298 -25.12 0.79 13.86
N TRP A 299 -25.35 2.05 13.46
CA TRP A 299 -26.51 2.82 13.89
C TRP A 299 -27.73 2.46 13.01
N ILE A 300 -28.61 1.59 13.52
CA ILE A 300 -29.71 0.97 12.75
C ILE A 300 -30.78 1.95 12.20
N THR A 301 -30.68 3.24 12.49
CA THR A 301 -31.53 4.31 11.94
C THR A 301 -30.71 5.44 11.31
N GLU A 302 -29.47 5.18 10.88
CA GLU A 302 -28.86 6.00 9.83
C GLU A 302 -29.68 5.87 8.53
N PRO A 303 -29.71 6.90 7.68
CA PRO A 303 -30.36 6.82 6.38
C PRO A 303 -29.74 5.71 5.52
N PHE A 304 -30.59 4.95 4.85
CA PHE A 304 -30.15 3.89 3.93
C PHE A 304 -29.87 4.45 2.53
N PHE A 305 -30.67 5.42 2.09
CA PHE A 305 -30.63 6.00 0.75
C PHE A 305 -29.84 7.32 0.63
N GLU A 306 -29.17 7.80 1.69
CA GLU A 306 -28.36 9.04 1.66
C GLU A 306 -27.29 9.10 2.77
N ASP A 307 -26.38 10.07 2.68
CA ASP A 307 -25.33 10.26 3.69
C ASP A 307 -25.88 10.93 4.96
N GLY A 308 -26.20 10.12 5.97
CA GLY A 308 -26.62 10.60 7.29
C GLY A 308 -25.54 11.38 8.05
N ALA A 309 -25.89 11.91 9.22
CA ALA A 309 -25.01 12.79 10.01
C ALA A 309 -23.63 12.17 10.34
N VAL A 310 -23.55 10.85 10.57
CA VAL A 310 -22.28 10.15 10.82
C VAL A 310 -21.47 10.02 9.52
N ALA A 311 -22.10 9.63 8.41
CA ALA A 311 -21.47 9.52 7.09
C ALA A 311 -20.92 10.89 6.63
N ALA A 312 -21.73 11.93 6.69
CA ALA A 312 -21.33 13.30 6.31
C ALA A 312 -20.21 13.87 7.22
N HIS A 313 -20.20 13.52 8.50
CA HIS A 313 -19.07 13.85 9.39
C HIS A 313 -17.81 13.08 8.99
N LEU A 314 -17.91 11.76 8.75
CA LEU A 314 -16.78 10.92 8.34
C LEU A 314 -16.15 11.40 7.02
N THR A 315 -16.95 11.71 5.99
CA THR A 315 -16.44 12.31 4.74
C THR A 315 -15.74 13.65 5.00
N SER A 316 -16.25 14.48 5.93
CA SER A 316 -15.59 15.74 6.30
C SER A 316 -14.32 15.57 7.11
N VAL A 317 -14.17 14.47 7.86
CA VAL A 317 -12.94 14.11 8.59
C VAL A 317 -11.89 13.56 7.62
N LEU A 318 -12.29 12.65 6.72
CA LEU A 318 -11.42 12.07 5.68
C LEU A 318 -10.92 13.17 4.73
N GLY A 319 -11.81 14.01 4.21
CA GLY A 319 -11.44 15.14 3.33
C GLY A 319 -10.61 16.25 4.00
N ALA A 320 -10.27 16.12 5.29
CA ALA A 320 -9.48 17.10 6.05
C ALA A 320 -8.20 16.52 6.68
N ASN A 321 -7.99 15.20 6.66
CA ASN A 321 -6.89 14.53 7.37
C ASN A 321 -6.27 13.42 6.51
N ASN A 322 -4.98 13.14 6.73
CA ASN A 322 -4.29 12.01 6.09
C ASN A 322 -4.65 10.71 6.84
N LEU A 323 -5.87 10.21 6.63
CA LEU A 323 -6.52 9.18 7.46
C LEU A 323 -7.11 8.04 6.61
N VAL A 324 -6.76 6.80 6.91
CA VAL A 324 -7.47 5.62 6.40
C VAL A 324 -8.52 5.20 7.43
N TYR A 325 -9.80 5.22 7.05
CA TYR A 325 -10.90 4.72 7.89
C TYR A 325 -11.39 3.37 7.38
N VAL A 326 -11.29 2.35 8.21
CA VAL A 326 -11.74 0.98 7.95
C VAL A 326 -13.00 0.71 8.76
N LYS A 327 -13.96 -0.01 8.20
CA LYS A 327 -15.23 -0.27 8.85
C LYS A 327 -15.73 -1.67 8.55
N SER A 328 -16.34 -2.31 9.53
CA SER A 328 -17.08 -3.55 9.32
C SER A 328 -18.29 -3.31 8.38
N ALA A 329 -18.43 -4.08 7.31
CA ALA A 329 -19.51 -3.89 6.32
C ALA A 329 -20.92 -4.17 6.88
N GLY A 330 -21.00 -4.83 8.05
CA GLY A 330 -22.23 -5.20 8.72
C GLY A 330 -22.58 -6.69 8.57
N ASN A 331 -23.31 -7.21 9.55
CA ASN A 331 -23.71 -8.62 9.62
C ASN A 331 -25.19 -8.80 9.18
N ASN A 332 -25.64 -8.08 8.14
CA ASN A 332 -27.06 -7.99 7.77
C ASN A 332 -27.50 -8.82 6.55
N GLY A 333 -26.59 -9.56 5.91
CA GLY A 333 -26.85 -10.29 4.66
C GLY A 333 -27.97 -11.35 4.72
N GLN A 334 -28.39 -11.79 5.92
CA GLN A 334 -29.50 -12.75 6.10
C GLN A 334 -30.73 -12.16 6.79
N ASN A 335 -30.81 -10.82 6.85
CA ASN A 335 -31.86 -10.12 7.57
C ASN A 335 -32.23 -8.75 6.92
N HIS A 336 -31.95 -8.62 5.63
CA HIS A 336 -32.18 -7.44 4.79
C HIS A 336 -33.13 -7.72 3.60
N TYR A 337 -33.82 -6.68 3.12
CA TYR A 337 -34.50 -6.61 1.83
C TYR A 337 -34.51 -5.16 1.30
N GLN A 338 -34.18 -4.97 0.02
CA GLN A 338 -34.47 -3.76 -0.75
C GLN A 338 -35.34 -4.07 -1.99
N GLY A 339 -36.25 -3.18 -2.38
CA GLY A 339 -36.97 -3.28 -3.65
C GLY A 339 -38.08 -2.24 -3.84
N ASP A 340 -38.46 -1.98 -5.10
CA ASP A 340 -39.58 -1.11 -5.44
C ASP A 340 -40.89 -1.56 -4.75
N PHE A 341 -41.73 -0.60 -4.34
CA PHE A 341 -43.08 -0.88 -3.83
C PHE A 341 -43.94 -1.58 -4.91
N PHE A 342 -43.93 -2.91 -4.86
CA PHE A 342 -44.78 -3.78 -5.65
C PHE A 342 -46.13 -3.99 -4.92
N PRO A 343 -47.28 -3.66 -5.54
CA PRO A 343 -48.59 -3.75 -4.91
C PRO A 343 -49.15 -5.18 -4.90
N LEU A 344 -49.57 -5.67 -3.73
CA LEU A 344 -50.12 -7.00 -3.55
C LEU A 344 -51.42 -7.22 -4.34
N LEU A 345 -51.50 -8.35 -5.05
CA LEU A 345 -52.67 -8.72 -5.85
C LEU A 345 -53.93 -8.83 -4.99
N GLY A 346 -54.87 -7.91 -5.20
CA GLY A 346 -56.14 -7.84 -4.47
C GLY A 346 -56.13 -6.89 -3.27
N ASN A 347 -54.98 -6.36 -2.85
CA ASN A 347 -54.91 -5.25 -1.89
C ASN A 347 -53.74 -4.30 -2.23
N PRO A 348 -53.95 -3.32 -3.13
CA PRO A 348 -52.87 -2.55 -3.75
C PRO A 348 -52.17 -1.52 -2.85
N THR A 349 -52.58 -1.38 -1.58
CA THR A 349 -51.82 -0.60 -0.58
C THR A 349 -50.74 -1.42 0.12
N ILE A 350 -50.83 -2.76 0.11
CA ILE A 350 -49.87 -3.63 0.80
C ILE A 350 -48.72 -3.99 -0.14
N HIS A 351 -47.50 -3.99 0.37
CA HIS A 351 -46.33 -4.44 -0.38
C HIS A 351 -46.27 -5.98 -0.49
N ASP A 352 -46.01 -6.48 -1.69
CA ASP A 352 -45.61 -7.86 -1.95
C ASP A 352 -44.08 -7.95 -2.12
N PHE A 353 -43.41 -8.38 -1.05
CA PHE A 353 -41.95 -8.59 -0.99
C PHE A 353 -41.44 -9.71 -1.91
N ASN A 354 -42.34 -10.49 -2.53
CA ASN A 354 -42.04 -11.54 -3.50
C ASN A 354 -42.47 -11.13 -4.93
N GLU A 355 -42.80 -9.85 -5.16
CA GLU A 355 -42.93 -9.22 -6.48
C GLU A 355 -43.91 -9.97 -7.43
N GLY A 356 -45.01 -10.51 -6.88
CA GLY A 356 -46.02 -11.26 -7.63
C GLY A 356 -45.63 -12.70 -8.00
N GLY A 357 -44.51 -13.23 -7.47
CA GLY A 357 -44.04 -14.60 -7.71
C GLY A 357 -44.80 -15.69 -6.94
N THR A 358 -44.13 -16.81 -6.64
CA THR A 358 -44.78 -18.02 -6.08
C THR A 358 -44.68 -18.22 -4.56
N HIS A 359 -44.02 -17.32 -3.82
CA HIS A 359 -43.91 -17.42 -2.36
C HIS A 359 -44.93 -16.52 -1.65
N PRO A 360 -45.16 -16.70 -0.34
CA PRO A 360 -45.99 -15.78 0.44
C PRO A 360 -45.39 -14.36 0.48
N PRO A 361 -46.23 -13.31 0.44
CA PRO A 361 -45.84 -11.95 0.00
C PRO A 361 -45.20 -11.04 1.06
N HIS A 362 -44.79 -11.57 2.21
CA HIS A 362 -44.29 -10.77 3.34
C HIS A 362 -42.92 -11.27 3.81
N LEU A 363 -42.24 -10.49 4.65
CA LEU A 363 -41.10 -11.00 5.41
C LEU A 363 -41.63 -11.77 6.63
N TYR A 364 -41.05 -12.91 6.95
CA TYR A 364 -41.53 -13.77 8.04
C TYR A 364 -40.43 -14.03 9.07
N VAL A 365 -40.86 -14.10 10.33
CA VAL A 365 -40.01 -14.34 11.50
C VAL A 365 -40.66 -15.36 12.43
N ASN A 366 -39.85 -16.06 13.21
CA ASN A 366 -40.29 -16.81 14.38
C ASN A 366 -39.77 -16.08 15.63
N ILE A 367 -40.66 -15.69 16.54
CA ILE A 367 -40.32 -15.02 17.80
C ILE A 367 -40.80 -15.90 18.96
N PRO A 368 -39.90 -16.63 19.65
CA PRO A 368 -40.26 -17.42 20.83
C PRO A 368 -40.74 -16.58 22.02
N ASN A 369 -41.43 -17.20 22.97
CA ASN A 369 -41.94 -16.51 24.16
C ASN A 369 -40.79 -15.95 25.01
N GLY A 370 -40.80 -14.64 25.24
CA GLY A 370 -39.75 -13.90 25.93
C GLY A 370 -38.56 -13.51 25.06
N SER A 371 -38.63 -13.74 23.74
CA SER A 371 -37.66 -13.25 22.75
C SER A 371 -38.20 -12.02 22.02
N ASN A 372 -37.29 -11.20 21.46
CA ASN A 372 -37.65 -9.92 20.85
C ASN A 372 -37.28 -9.84 19.36
N LEU A 373 -37.83 -8.83 18.72
CA LEU A 373 -37.47 -8.37 17.38
C LEU A 373 -37.52 -6.83 17.35
N SER A 374 -36.56 -6.21 16.68
CA SER A 374 -36.70 -4.85 16.14
C SER A 374 -36.72 -4.91 14.62
N ALA A 375 -37.46 -4.03 13.95
CA ALA A 375 -37.46 -3.91 12.49
C ALA A 375 -37.52 -2.45 12.09
N VAL A 376 -36.75 -2.09 11.06
CA VAL A 376 -36.63 -0.74 10.52
C VAL A 376 -37.00 -0.77 9.05
N LEU A 377 -37.91 0.11 8.64
CA LEU A 377 -38.28 0.40 7.25
C LEU A 377 -37.80 1.80 6.91
N GLN A 378 -37.22 1.98 5.73
CA GLN A 378 -37.07 3.28 5.08
C GLN A 378 -37.49 3.25 3.60
N TRP A 379 -37.63 4.43 2.99
CA TRP A 379 -37.91 4.58 1.57
C TRP A 379 -37.16 5.77 0.96
N ASP A 380 -37.01 5.79 -0.37
CA ASP A 380 -36.20 6.80 -1.09
C ASP A 380 -36.88 8.17 -1.26
N ASP A 381 -37.37 8.74 -0.16
CA ASP A 381 -37.43 10.19 0.07
C ASP A 381 -36.15 10.69 0.78
N ALA A 382 -36.05 12.01 0.98
CA ALA A 382 -35.01 12.60 1.80
C ALA A 382 -35.46 12.74 3.27
N PHE A 383 -34.53 12.56 4.20
CA PHE A 383 -34.73 12.79 5.63
C PHE A 383 -35.14 14.25 5.92
N GLY A 384 -36.03 14.43 6.90
CA GLY A 384 -36.69 15.71 7.20
C GLY A 384 -37.61 16.27 6.11
N ALA A 385 -37.93 15.50 5.04
CA ALA A 385 -38.66 16.00 3.88
C ALA A 385 -39.65 15.01 3.24
N SER A 386 -39.91 13.85 3.84
CA SER A 386 -40.79 12.83 3.24
C SER A 386 -42.25 13.27 3.16
N ASP A 387 -42.83 13.24 1.96
CA ASP A 387 -44.26 13.49 1.69
C ASP A 387 -45.06 12.21 1.34
N ASN A 388 -44.37 11.07 1.30
CA ASN A 388 -44.95 9.74 1.12
C ASN A 388 -45.02 9.05 2.49
N ASP A 389 -46.02 8.21 2.69
CA ASP A 389 -46.49 7.80 4.03
C ASP A 389 -46.72 6.28 4.01
N TYR A 390 -45.89 5.53 4.75
CA TYR A 390 -45.86 4.07 4.76
C TYR A 390 -45.91 3.53 6.20
N ASP A 391 -46.89 2.70 6.52
CA ASP A 391 -47.00 2.01 7.80
C ASP A 391 -46.18 0.69 7.82
N LEU A 392 -45.62 0.35 8.98
CA LEU A 392 -44.97 -0.93 9.26
C LEU A 392 -45.74 -1.73 10.32
N PHE A 393 -46.23 -2.92 9.99
CA PHE A 393 -47.04 -3.78 10.87
C PHE A 393 -46.38 -5.13 11.17
N LEU A 394 -46.52 -5.62 12.41
CA LEU A 394 -46.17 -6.98 12.79
C LEU A 394 -47.43 -7.79 13.16
N PHE A 395 -47.75 -8.80 12.35
CA PHE A 395 -48.91 -9.68 12.53
C PHE A 395 -48.51 -11.05 13.11
N SER A 396 -49.14 -11.49 14.21
CA SER A 396 -48.89 -12.82 14.81
C SER A 396 -49.86 -13.88 14.28
N PHE A 397 -49.33 -14.99 13.75
CA PHE A 397 -50.15 -16.13 13.36
C PHE A 397 -50.69 -16.93 14.57
N ALA A 398 -50.13 -16.74 15.77
CA ALA A 398 -50.59 -17.39 16.99
C ALA A 398 -51.85 -16.74 17.58
N SER A 399 -51.92 -15.40 17.61
CA SER A 399 -53.10 -14.65 18.05
C SER A 399 -54.10 -14.36 16.92
N GLY A 400 -53.63 -14.30 15.67
CA GLY A 400 -54.43 -13.88 14.52
C GLY A 400 -54.67 -12.37 14.44
N ALA A 401 -53.77 -11.56 15.01
CA ALA A 401 -53.88 -10.11 15.09
C ALA A 401 -52.53 -9.41 14.88
N ILE A 402 -52.59 -8.11 14.54
CA ILE A 402 -51.46 -7.19 14.64
C ILE A 402 -51.09 -7.06 16.14
N VAL A 403 -49.79 -7.11 16.44
CA VAL A 403 -49.25 -7.09 17.81
C VAL A 403 -48.31 -5.91 18.09
N ALA A 404 -47.75 -5.32 17.04
CA ALA A 404 -46.99 -4.08 17.05
C ALA A 404 -47.15 -3.41 15.69
N SER A 405 -47.02 -2.09 15.68
CA SER A 405 -47.10 -1.26 14.49
C SER A 405 -46.27 0.01 14.69
N SER A 406 -45.89 0.61 13.56
CA SER A 406 -45.35 1.96 13.48
C SER A 406 -46.09 2.63 12.31
N GLU A 407 -46.77 3.72 12.63
CA GLU A 407 -47.83 4.39 11.85
C GLU A 407 -47.67 5.92 12.01
N ALA A 408 -46.44 6.43 11.87
CA ALA A 408 -46.13 7.83 12.10
C ALA A 408 -46.39 8.63 10.84
N ARG A 409 -47.41 9.49 10.82
CA ARG A 409 -47.79 10.22 9.61
C ARG A 409 -46.70 11.20 9.10
N GLN A 410 -45.95 10.82 8.07
CA GLN A 410 -45.09 11.74 7.32
C GLN A 410 -45.94 12.69 6.47
N ASN A 411 -45.51 13.96 6.32
CA ASN A 411 -46.33 14.99 5.67
C ASN A 411 -45.57 16.15 5.00
N GLY A 412 -44.32 15.92 4.62
CA GLY A 412 -43.46 16.85 3.90
C GLY A 412 -42.41 17.57 4.76
N ASN A 413 -42.23 17.15 6.02
CA ASN A 413 -41.25 17.73 6.94
C ASN A 413 -40.61 16.67 7.88
N ASP A 414 -40.77 15.38 7.56
CA ASP A 414 -40.55 14.25 8.47
C ASP A 414 -39.62 13.22 7.82
N ASP A 415 -39.04 12.31 8.60
CA ASP A 415 -38.11 11.29 8.11
C ASP A 415 -38.86 10.12 7.43
N PRO A 416 -38.33 9.55 6.34
CA PRO A 416 -38.90 8.38 5.65
C PRO A 416 -38.54 7.10 6.40
N LEU A 417 -39.02 6.98 7.64
CA LEU A 417 -38.55 6.03 8.63
C LEU A 417 -39.71 5.50 9.48
N GLU A 418 -39.87 4.18 9.53
CA GLU A 418 -40.72 3.49 10.51
C GLU A 418 -39.91 2.46 11.29
N VAL A 419 -40.09 2.42 12.62
CA VAL A 419 -39.33 1.53 13.52
C VAL A 419 -40.26 0.87 14.52
N LEU A 420 -40.44 -0.45 14.40
CA LEU A 420 -41.15 -1.24 15.41
C LEU A 420 -40.20 -2.10 16.24
N SER A 421 -40.61 -2.39 17.48
CA SER A 421 -39.91 -3.34 18.36
C SER A 421 -40.93 -4.10 19.20
N TYR A 422 -40.75 -5.41 19.33
CA TYR A 422 -41.75 -6.29 19.92
C TYR A 422 -41.12 -7.46 20.69
N GLN A 423 -41.60 -7.72 21.92
CA GLN A 423 -41.31 -8.93 22.69
C GLN A 423 -42.51 -9.88 22.63
N ALA A 424 -42.29 -11.13 22.20
CA ALA A 424 -43.37 -12.10 22.11
C ALA A 424 -43.76 -12.70 23.47
N THR A 425 -45.06 -12.90 23.65
CA THR A 425 -45.65 -13.47 24.87
C THR A 425 -46.06 -14.93 24.65
N ALA A 426 -46.41 -15.66 25.72
CA ALA A 426 -46.90 -17.04 25.64
C ALA A 426 -48.24 -17.21 24.88
N VAL A 427 -48.82 -16.10 24.39
CA VAL A 427 -50.05 -16.03 23.59
C VAL A 427 -49.74 -15.74 22.11
N THR A 428 -48.69 -14.96 21.85
CA THR A 428 -48.32 -14.44 20.52
C THR A 428 -47.11 -15.15 19.90
N ALA A 429 -46.28 -15.81 20.71
CA ALA A 429 -45.07 -16.49 20.29
C ALA A 429 -45.33 -17.61 19.27
N GLY A 430 -44.41 -17.74 18.32
CA GLY A 430 -44.55 -18.54 17.12
C GLY A 430 -44.16 -17.74 15.89
N ASP A 431 -44.87 -17.95 14.79
CA ASP A 431 -44.59 -17.28 13.51
C ASP A 431 -45.32 -15.93 13.41
N PHE A 432 -44.69 -14.95 12.77
CA PHE A 432 -45.22 -13.62 12.49
C PHE A 432 -44.91 -13.22 11.04
N ALA A 433 -45.69 -12.28 10.51
CA ALA A 433 -45.44 -11.59 9.26
C ALA A 433 -45.15 -10.10 9.54
N LEU A 434 -44.09 -9.57 8.95
CA LEU A 434 -43.82 -8.15 8.87
C LEU A 434 -44.42 -7.63 7.55
N VAL A 435 -45.30 -6.64 7.63
CA VAL A 435 -46.12 -6.18 6.51
C VAL A 435 -45.98 -4.67 6.37
N VAL A 436 -45.66 -4.21 5.16
CA VAL A 436 -45.62 -2.78 4.83
C VAL A 436 -46.89 -2.40 4.09
N SER A 437 -47.48 -1.29 4.50
CA SER A 437 -48.65 -0.66 3.89
C SER A 437 -48.23 0.72 3.40
N LYS A 438 -48.63 1.12 2.20
CA LYS A 438 -48.57 2.51 1.79
C LYS A 438 -49.88 3.20 2.16
N PHE A 439 -49.83 4.06 3.18
CA PHE A 439 -50.95 4.88 3.61
C PHE A 439 -51.24 5.98 2.58
N SER A 440 -50.22 6.71 2.12
CA SER A 440 -50.36 7.73 1.08
C SER A 440 -49.09 7.96 0.24
N GLY A 441 -49.23 8.68 -0.87
CA GLY A 441 -48.11 9.01 -1.77
C GLY A 441 -47.84 8.01 -2.91
N ASN A 442 -46.68 8.18 -3.52
CA ASN A 442 -46.19 7.49 -4.71
C ASN A 442 -45.57 6.11 -4.39
N ALA A 443 -45.28 5.29 -5.39
CA ALA A 443 -44.42 4.11 -5.18
C ALA A 443 -42.97 4.59 -5.03
N LYS A 444 -42.19 3.91 -4.18
CA LYS A 444 -40.81 4.23 -3.79
C LYS A 444 -39.95 2.97 -3.77
N THR A 445 -38.62 3.12 -3.81
CA THR A 445 -37.72 2.05 -3.35
C THR A 445 -37.94 1.89 -1.85
N LEU A 446 -38.21 0.68 -1.38
CA LEU A 446 -38.33 0.35 0.04
C LEU A 446 -37.12 -0.46 0.50
N GLU A 447 -36.69 -0.24 1.73
CA GLU A 447 -35.59 -0.99 2.34
C GLU A 447 -35.92 -1.35 3.79
N VAL A 448 -35.66 -2.61 4.17
CA VAL A 448 -36.08 -3.19 5.45
C VAL A 448 -34.97 -4.02 6.07
N PHE A 449 -34.56 -3.64 7.28
CA PHE A 449 -33.70 -4.46 8.13
C PHE A 449 -34.48 -5.07 9.30
N ILE A 450 -34.19 -6.32 9.59
CA ILE A 450 -34.80 -7.12 10.65
C ILE A 450 -33.69 -7.46 11.66
N TYR A 451 -33.89 -7.12 12.93
CA TYR A 451 -32.90 -7.31 14.00
C TYR A 451 -33.44 -8.29 15.05
N PRO A 452 -33.27 -9.61 14.84
CA PRO A 452 -33.79 -10.65 15.73
C PRO A 452 -32.95 -10.69 17.01
N GLN A 453 -33.61 -10.75 18.16
CA GLN A 453 -32.96 -10.84 19.47
C GLN A 453 -33.37 -12.11 20.21
N ASP A 454 -32.55 -12.52 21.19
CA ASP A 454 -32.72 -13.77 21.91
C ASP A 454 -32.85 -14.97 20.94
N ASN A 455 -33.85 -15.84 21.13
CA ASN A 455 -34.02 -17.05 20.33
C ASN A 455 -34.84 -16.82 19.04
N SER A 456 -35.05 -15.56 18.65
CA SER A 456 -35.74 -15.20 17.41
C SER A 456 -34.98 -15.65 16.17
N ALA A 457 -35.73 -15.90 15.09
CA ALA A 457 -35.21 -16.42 13.83
C ALA A 457 -35.98 -15.82 12.64
N ILE A 458 -35.33 -15.73 11.48
CA ILE A 458 -35.92 -15.20 10.25
C ILE A 458 -36.03 -16.33 9.23
N TYR A 459 -37.10 -16.29 8.43
CA TYR A 459 -37.25 -17.16 7.27
C TYR A 459 -36.61 -16.50 6.05
N ALA A 460 -35.67 -17.20 5.40
CA ALA A 460 -34.91 -16.69 4.25
C ALA A 460 -35.72 -16.47 2.95
N ASN A 461 -37.05 -16.50 2.99
CA ASN A 461 -37.84 -16.15 1.82
C ASN A 461 -37.89 -14.62 1.68
N ASN A 462 -37.77 -14.14 0.45
CA ASN A 462 -37.88 -12.73 0.09
C ASN A 462 -36.77 -11.83 0.67
N LEU A 463 -35.74 -12.37 1.34
CA LEU A 463 -34.58 -11.60 1.77
C LEU A 463 -33.58 -11.45 0.62
N LYS A 464 -32.82 -10.36 0.62
CA LYS A 464 -31.79 -10.03 -0.38
C LYS A 464 -30.50 -9.62 0.34
N PRO A 465 -29.36 -10.29 0.11
CA PRO A 465 -28.10 -9.96 0.79
C PRO A 465 -27.42 -8.72 0.20
N ALA A 466 -27.66 -8.44 -1.09
CA ALA A 466 -27.24 -7.22 -1.78
C ALA A 466 -27.94 -5.98 -1.20
N ASP A 467 -27.29 -4.83 -1.36
CA ASP A 467 -27.64 -3.53 -0.77
C ASP A 467 -27.69 -3.49 0.77
N ALA A 468 -27.16 -4.50 1.47
CA ALA A 468 -27.16 -4.56 2.93
C ALA A 468 -26.05 -3.72 3.62
N VAL A 469 -25.27 -2.94 2.86
CA VAL A 469 -24.21 -2.02 3.34
C VAL A 469 -24.72 -0.59 3.23
N PHE A 470 -24.94 0.08 4.37
CA PHE A 470 -25.59 1.40 4.45
C PHE A 470 -24.87 2.36 5.42
N GLY A 471 -25.35 3.60 5.50
CA GLY A 471 -24.87 4.61 6.45
C GLY A 471 -23.39 4.93 6.26
N HIS A 472 -22.65 5.14 7.35
CA HIS A 472 -21.22 5.46 7.27
C HIS A 472 -20.31 4.32 6.79
N ALA A 473 -20.81 3.08 6.66
CA ALA A 473 -20.12 2.01 5.90
C ALA A 473 -20.26 2.18 4.38
N ALA A 474 -21.28 2.92 3.92
CA ALA A 474 -21.47 3.28 2.52
C ALA A 474 -20.75 4.59 2.12
N VAL A 475 -19.96 5.22 3.00
CA VAL A 475 -19.07 6.35 2.62
C VAL A 475 -18.04 5.85 1.61
N GLU A 476 -17.84 6.59 0.53
CA GLU A 476 -17.04 6.15 -0.61
C GLU A 476 -15.56 5.98 -0.22
N GLU A 477 -15.02 6.95 0.51
CA GLU A 477 -13.63 7.01 0.97
C GLU A 477 -13.32 6.05 2.15
N ALA A 478 -14.32 5.55 2.86
CA ALA A 478 -14.16 4.54 3.92
C ALA A 478 -14.01 3.12 3.33
N ILE A 479 -13.22 2.24 3.97
CA ILE A 479 -13.00 0.86 3.54
C ILE A 479 -13.97 -0.06 4.29
N ALA A 480 -15.09 -0.44 3.67
CA ALA A 480 -16.03 -1.41 4.21
C ALA A 480 -15.54 -2.84 3.99
N VAL A 481 -15.48 -3.62 5.07
CA VAL A 481 -14.86 -4.95 5.10
C VAL A 481 -15.91 -6.05 5.29
N GLY A 482 -16.08 -6.89 4.26
CA GLY A 482 -16.87 -8.12 4.34
C GLY A 482 -16.11 -9.24 5.06
N ALA A 483 -16.82 -10.30 5.47
CA ALA A 483 -16.24 -11.39 6.27
C ALA A 483 -16.15 -12.73 5.49
N ILE A 484 -15.01 -13.39 5.58
CA ILE A 484 -14.71 -14.76 5.13
C ILE A 484 -14.31 -15.60 6.36
N GLY A 485 -14.62 -16.89 6.39
CA GLY A 485 -14.27 -17.73 7.54
C GLY A 485 -12.80 -18.18 7.57
N ALA A 486 -12.17 -18.14 8.74
CA ALA A 486 -10.87 -18.75 8.99
C ALA A 486 -10.89 -20.27 8.84
N GLU A 487 -12.03 -20.92 9.12
CA GLU A 487 -12.19 -22.38 9.01
C GLU A 487 -12.56 -22.87 7.61
N ASP A 488 -12.78 -21.95 6.66
CA ASP A 488 -12.98 -22.27 5.25
C ASP A 488 -11.64 -22.72 4.60
N PRO A 489 -11.55 -23.94 4.02
CA PRO A 489 -10.30 -24.45 3.46
C PRO A 489 -9.69 -23.68 2.27
N GLY A 490 -10.44 -22.82 1.57
CA GLY A 490 -9.90 -21.92 0.55
C GLY A 490 -9.79 -20.44 1.00
N ASN A 491 -10.51 -20.10 2.08
CA ASN A 491 -10.84 -18.74 2.47
C ASN A 491 -11.38 -17.94 1.26
N ASP A 492 -12.30 -18.57 0.51
CA ASP A 492 -12.95 -18.09 -0.71
C ASP A 492 -14.49 -18.13 -0.67
N ASP A 493 -15.12 -18.68 0.37
CA ASP A 493 -16.56 -18.57 0.64
C ASP A 493 -16.88 -17.37 1.57
N ILE A 494 -17.68 -16.41 1.08
CA ILE A 494 -18.18 -15.28 1.88
C ILE A 494 -19.10 -15.76 3.00
N ARG A 495 -19.02 -15.15 4.19
CA ARG A 495 -19.98 -15.38 5.27
C ARG A 495 -21.39 -14.99 4.83
N SER A 496 -22.36 -15.87 5.02
CA SER A 496 -23.75 -15.63 4.62
C SER A 496 -24.40 -14.42 5.30
N TYR A 497 -23.94 -14.05 6.50
CA TYR A 497 -24.35 -12.84 7.21
C TYR A 497 -23.59 -11.58 6.81
N SER A 498 -22.44 -11.67 6.13
CA SER A 498 -21.74 -10.49 5.64
C SER A 498 -22.69 -9.71 4.74
N SER A 499 -22.90 -8.42 5.05
CA SER A 499 -23.60 -7.51 4.16
C SER A 499 -22.89 -7.47 2.80
N GLN A 500 -23.66 -7.55 1.73
CA GLN A 500 -23.19 -7.43 0.35
C GLN A 500 -23.72 -6.12 -0.22
N GLY A 501 -22.98 -5.51 -1.13
CA GLY A 501 -23.41 -4.29 -1.80
C GLY A 501 -24.19 -4.58 -3.11
N PRO A 502 -24.22 -3.61 -4.04
CA PRO A 502 -23.60 -2.28 -3.94
C PRO A 502 -24.29 -1.43 -2.85
N SER A 503 -23.79 -0.24 -2.54
CA SER A 503 -24.58 0.70 -1.70
C SER A 503 -25.36 1.67 -2.59
N THR A 504 -26.67 1.52 -2.62
CA THR A 504 -27.58 2.42 -3.34
C THR A 504 -27.83 3.71 -2.54
N ILE A 505 -27.55 4.86 -3.14
CA ILE A 505 -28.00 6.16 -2.61
C ILE A 505 -28.74 6.97 -3.68
N ARG A 506 -29.68 7.80 -3.23
CA ARG A 506 -30.69 8.50 -4.03
C ARG A 506 -30.65 10.02 -3.83
N ILE A 507 -30.28 10.48 -2.64
CA ILE A 507 -30.23 11.90 -2.24
C ILE A 507 -28.76 12.25 -1.91
N PRO A 508 -28.24 13.43 -2.29
CA PRO A 508 -28.88 14.47 -3.12
C PRO A 508 -28.95 14.11 -4.61
N ALA A 509 -28.30 13.03 -5.04
CA ALA A 509 -28.35 12.51 -6.40
C ALA A 509 -28.27 10.98 -6.38
N ALA A 510 -28.83 10.34 -7.41
CA ALA A 510 -28.77 8.89 -7.56
C ALA A 510 -27.35 8.42 -7.92
N GLN A 511 -26.78 7.56 -7.07
CA GLN A 511 -25.46 6.96 -7.20
C GLN A 511 -25.50 5.52 -6.68
N THR A 512 -24.51 4.73 -7.10
CA THR A 512 -24.34 3.33 -6.67
C THR A 512 -22.87 3.15 -6.33
N ARG A 513 -22.57 3.07 -5.03
CA ARG A 513 -21.19 2.98 -4.54
C ARG A 513 -20.73 1.52 -4.51
N ALA A 514 -19.47 1.31 -4.90
CA ALA A 514 -18.83 0.00 -4.90
C ALA A 514 -18.53 -0.42 -3.45
N LYS A 515 -19.35 -1.32 -2.89
CA LYS A 515 -19.23 -1.86 -1.53
C LYS A 515 -19.56 -3.38 -1.50
N PRO A 516 -19.08 -4.14 -0.49
CA PRO A 516 -17.95 -3.80 0.38
C PRO A 516 -16.69 -3.54 -0.47
N ASP A 517 -15.70 -2.82 0.06
CA ASP A 517 -14.49 -2.50 -0.69
C ASP A 517 -13.55 -3.72 -0.78
N ILE A 518 -13.55 -4.58 0.23
CA ILE A 518 -12.65 -5.75 0.38
C ILE A 518 -13.21 -6.76 1.40
N ALA A 519 -12.64 -7.97 1.48
CA ALA A 519 -12.98 -8.97 2.48
C ALA A 519 -11.80 -9.29 3.44
N GLY A 520 -12.11 -9.38 4.74
CA GLY A 520 -11.23 -9.81 5.82
C GLY A 520 -11.66 -11.16 6.42
N ILE A 521 -10.90 -11.67 7.39
CA ILE A 521 -11.14 -12.98 8.02
C ILE A 521 -11.85 -12.88 9.38
N ASP A 522 -12.82 -13.76 9.62
CA ASP A 522 -13.48 -13.96 10.92
C ASP A 522 -13.45 -15.42 11.38
N GLY A 523 -13.96 -15.68 12.59
CA GLY A 523 -13.87 -16.99 13.23
C GLY A 523 -12.49 -17.25 13.84
N VAL A 524 -11.74 -16.17 14.13
CA VAL A 524 -10.37 -16.23 14.62
C VAL A 524 -10.28 -16.37 16.14
N SER A 525 -9.22 -17.02 16.61
CA SER A 525 -8.88 -17.20 18.02
C SER A 525 -8.50 -15.87 18.69
N VAL A 526 -9.05 -15.63 19.88
CA VAL A 526 -8.78 -14.45 20.75
C VAL A 526 -8.75 -14.89 22.22
N THR A 527 -8.22 -14.07 23.13
CA THR A 527 -8.02 -14.45 24.55
C THR A 527 -9.33 -14.78 25.29
N GLY A 528 -10.44 -14.19 24.86
CA GLY A 528 -11.74 -14.29 25.55
C GLY A 528 -11.80 -13.45 26.84
N ALA A 529 -11.14 -12.28 26.83
CA ALA A 529 -11.16 -11.31 27.93
C ALA A 529 -12.57 -11.08 28.49
N GLY A 530 -12.69 -10.98 29.82
CA GLY A 530 -13.98 -10.75 30.51
C GLY A 530 -14.99 -11.90 30.47
N GLY A 531 -14.72 -12.97 29.70
CA GLY A 531 -15.70 -13.99 29.34
C GLY A 531 -16.32 -13.78 27.95
N PHE A 532 -15.75 -12.87 27.13
CA PHE A 532 -15.95 -12.85 25.68
C PHE A 532 -15.59 -14.21 25.07
N PRO A 533 -16.21 -14.65 23.96
CA PRO A 533 -15.86 -15.91 23.30
C PRO A 533 -14.39 -15.93 22.86
N SER A 534 -13.67 -17.03 23.09
CA SER A 534 -12.29 -17.20 22.61
C SER A 534 -12.17 -17.46 21.10
N THR A 535 -13.21 -17.11 20.34
CA THR A 535 -13.30 -17.21 18.88
C THR A 535 -14.26 -16.12 18.41
N PHE A 536 -13.75 -15.14 17.67
CA PHE A 536 -14.45 -13.91 17.31
C PHE A 536 -14.97 -13.99 15.87
N PHE A 537 -16.26 -13.74 15.66
CA PHE A 537 -16.98 -13.89 14.39
C PHE A 537 -17.67 -12.58 13.99
N GLY A 538 -17.99 -12.43 12.71
CA GLY A 538 -18.65 -11.25 12.16
C GLY A 538 -17.68 -10.30 11.48
N THR A 539 -18.22 -9.33 10.74
CA THR A 539 -17.43 -8.26 10.12
C THR A 539 -16.58 -7.49 11.15
N SER A 540 -16.98 -7.43 12.42
CA SER A 540 -16.21 -6.84 13.54
C SER A 540 -14.81 -7.47 13.69
N ALA A 541 -14.67 -8.77 13.40
CA ALA A 541 -13.37 -9.45 13.39
C ALA A 541 -12.63 -9.29 12.06
N ALA A 542 -13.36 -9.21 10.93
CA ALA A 542 -12.78 -9.04 9.60
C ALA A 542 -12.10 -7.65 9.41
N ALA A 543 -12.75 -6.58 9.89
CA ALA A 543 -12.27 -5.20 9.75
C ALA A 543 -10.87 -4.91 10.34
N PRO A 544 -10.54 -5.28 11.60
CA PRO A 544 -9.23 -4.97 12.20
C PRO A 544 -8.07 -5.63 11.46
N HIS A 545 -8.26 -6.79 10.80
CA HIS A 545 -7.22 -7.37 9.93
C HIS A 545 -6.83 -6.41 8.80
N VAL A 546 -7.82 -5.85 8.08
CA VAL A 546 -7.58 -4.91 6.98
C VAL A 546 -6.93 -3.62 7.46
N ALA A 547 -7.35 -3.13 8.63
CA ALA A 547 -6.72 -1.96 9.27
C ALA A 547 -5.26 -2.22 9.65
N ALA A 548 -4.93 -3.40 10.19
CA ALA A 548 -3.56 -3.80 10.50
C ALA A 548 -2.68 -3.95 9.24
N ILE A 549 -3.25 -4.43 8.12
CA ILE A 549 -2.54 -4.48 6.83
C ILE A 549 -2.19 -3.06 6.34
N ALA A 550 -3.13 -2.11 6.47
CA ALA A 550 -2.88 -0.70 6.15
C ALA A 550 -1.75 -0.11 7.03
N VAL A 551 -1.76 -0.41 8.34
CA VAL A 551 -0.71 -0.01 9.30
C VAL A 551 0.66 -0.59 8.96
N LEU A 552 0.74 -1.89 8.66
CA LEU A 552 1.99 -2.55 8.25
C LEU A 552 2.60 -1.84 7.03
N LEU A 553 1.78 -1.64 5.99
CA LEU A 553 2.22 -1.00 4.75
C LEU A 553 2.65 0.44 4.98
N TRP A 554 1.85 1.23 5.71
CA TRP A 554 2.15 2.65 5.94
C TRP A 554 3.42 2.83 6.77
N GLY A 555 3.71 1.92 7.71
CA GLY A 555 4.97 1.95 8.45
C GLY A 555 6.21 1.74 7.58
N GLU A 556 6.08 1.05 6.43
CA GLU A 556 7.18 0.87 5.47
C GLU A 556 7.34 2.08 4.53
N ILE A 557 6.25 2.81 4.26
CA ILE A 557 6.24 4.01 3.42
C ILE A 557 5.57 5.21 4.13
N PRO A 558 6.12 5.70 5.26
CA PRO A 558 5.44 6.63 6.19
C PRO A 558 5.13 8.01 5.59
N ASP A 559 5.91 8.46 4.60
CA ASP A 559 5.68 9.73 3.88
C ASP A 559 4.52 9.66 2.86
N SER A 560 3.77 8.54 2.80
CA SER A 560 2.65 8.33 1.87
C SER A 560 1.35 9.01 2.30
N SER A 561 0.45 9.20 1.33
CA SER A 561 -0.94 9.59 1.61
C SER A 561 -1.83 8.39 1.88
N ASP A 562 -2.87 8.64 2.67
CA ASP A 562 -4.06 7.80 2.90
C ASP A 562 -4.57 7.09 1.64
N THR A 563 -4.69 7.84 0.54
CA THR A 563 -5.17 7.39 -0.76
C THR A 563 -4.26 6.34 -1.38
N VAL A 564 -2.93 6.51 -1.29
CA VAL A 564 -1.95 5.52 -1.77
C VAL A 564 -2.02 4.25 -0.93
N ILE A 565 -2.16 4.37 0.39
CA ILE A 565 -2.27 3.21 1.30
C ILE A 565 -3.58 2.45 1.05
N ARG A 566 -4.71 3.15 0.95
CA ARG A 566 -6.02 2.59 0.56
C ARG A 566 -5.91 1.86 -0.78
N ASP A 567 -5.42 2.52 -1.82
CA ASP A 567 -5.30 1.92 -3.15
C ASP A 567 -4.35 0.71 -3.17
N TYR A 568 -3.24 0.74 -2.43
CA TYR A 568 -2.31 -0.39 -2.35
C TYR A 568 -2.92 -1.57 -1.58
N VAL A 569 -3.74 -1.35 -0.55
CA VAL A 569 -4.47 -2.42 0.16
C VAL A 569 -5.57 -3.02 -0.73
N LEU A 570 -6.32 -2.20 -1.46
CA LEU A 570 -7.41 -2.67 -2.33
C LEU A 570 -6.90 -3.39 -3.59
N ASN A 571 -5.99 -2.77 -4.34
CA ASN A 571 -5.52 -3.31 -5.64
C ASN A 571 -4.58 -4.52 -5.53
N SER A 572 -4.22 -4.93 -4.31
CA SER A 572 -3.35 -6.08 -4.05
C SER A 572 -4.07 -7.31 -3.48
N ALA A 573 -5.37 -7.17 -3.21
CA ALA A 573 -6.21 -8.26 -2.73
C ALA A 573 -6.16 -9.50 -3.64
N VAL A 574 -6.36 -10.68 -3.04
CA VAL A 574 -6.58 -11.92 -3.80
C VAL A 574 -7.99 -11.86 -4.37
N ASP A 575 -8.08 -11.62 -5.68
CA ASP A 575 -9.30 -11.61 -6.50
C ASP A 575 -10.16 -12.86 -6.22
N LEU A 576 -11.43 -12.66 -5.85
CA LEU A 576 -12.40 -13.70 -5.45
C LEU A 576 -13.76 -13.41 -6.09
N GLY A 577 -14.51 -14.46 -6.42
CA GLY A 577 -15.84 -14.33 -7.02
C GLY A 577 -15.78 -14.07 -8.53
N ALA A 578 -16.24 -12.90 -8.97
CA ALA A 578 -16.18 -12.48 -10.37
C ALA A 578 -14.93 -11.62 -10.64
N PRO A 579 -14.09 -11.91 -11.66
CA PRO A 579 -12.76 -11.30 -11.79
C PRO A 579 -12.73 -9.77 -11.77
N GLY A 580 -12.03 -9.20 -10.79
CA GLY A 580 -12.01 -7.78 -10.49
C GLY A 580 -12.94 -7.41 -9.34
N PHE A 581 -13.46 -6.18 -9.31
CA PHE A 581 -14.39 -5.77 -8.27
C PHE A 581 -15.75 -6.47 -8.43
N ASP A 582 -16.24 -7.14 -7.39
CA ASP A 582 -17.62 -7.58 -7.26
C ASP A 582 -18.27 -7.14 -5.93
N THR A 583 -19.60 -7.10 -5.88
CA THR A 583 -20.34 -6.56 -4.72
C THR A 583 -20.51 -7.55 -3.57
N VAL A 584 -19.80 -8.69 -3.61
CA VAL A 584 -19.82 -9.74 -2.58
C VAL A 584 -18.49 -9.77 -1.83
N PHE A 585 -17.37 -9.75 -2.54
CA PHE A 585 -16.01 -9.77 -1.98
C PHE A 585 -15.29 -8.41 -2.06
N GLY A 586 -15.85 -7.44 -2.77
CA GLY A 586 -15.17 -6.18 -3.06
C GLY A 586 -14.04 -6.40 -4.07
N ALA A 587 -12.84 -5.94 -3.73
CA ALA A 587 -11.61 -6.26 -4.46
C ALA A 587 -11.10 -7.71 -4.23
N GLY A 588 -11.73 -8.49 -3.34
CA GLY A 588 -11.32 -9.83 -2.97
C GLY A 588 -10.84 -9.93 -1.51
N ARG A 589 -10.10 -10.99 -1.17
CA ARG A 589 -9.54 -11.18 0.18
C ARG A 589 -8.28 -10.33 0.36
N ALA A 590 -8.22 -9.53 1.43
CA ALA A 590 -7.04 -8.71 1.73
C ALA A 590 -5.75 -9.54 1.88
N ASP A 591 -4.60 -8.98 1.52
CA ASP A 591 -3.33 -9.70 1.54
C ASP A 591 -2.12 -8.77 1.75
N ALA A 592 -1.45 -8.91 2.90
CA ALA A 592 -0.34 -8.06 3.30
C ALA A 592 0.89 -8.25 2.41
N LEU A 593 1.22 -9.49 2.04
CA LEU A 593 2.42 -9.75 1.25
C LEU A 593 2.27 -9.20 -0.17
N ASN A 594 1.08 -9.30 -0.78
CA ASN A 594 0.78 -8.64 -2.04
C ASN A 594 0.82 -7.10 -1.90
N ALA A 595 0.23 -6.53 -0.84
CA ALA A 595 0.17 -5.08 -0.64
C ALA A 595 1.55 -4.40 -0.68
N PHE A 596 2.58 -5.08 -0.20
CA PHE A 596 3.97 -4.66 -0.35
C PHE A 596 4.56 -5.08 -1.71
N THR A 597 4.53 -6.37 -2.08
CA THR A 597 5.26 -6.89 -3.25
C THR A 597 4.74 -6.39 -4.60
N ALA A 598 3.46 -6.05 -4.73
CA ALA A 598 2.90 -5.51 -5.96
C ALA A 598 3.26 -4.03 -6.19
N ASN A 599 3.46 -3.28 -5.10
CA ASN A 599 3.42 -1.81 -5.12
C ASN A 599 4.76 -1.14 -4.75
N LEU A 600 5.64 -1.81 -4.00
CA LEU A 600 6.93 -1.26 -3.60
C LEU A 600 8.01 -1.53 -4.65
N MET A 601 8.71 -0.47 -5.08
CA MET A 601 9.80 -0.51 -6.06
C MET A 601 10.97 0.38 -5.61
N ALA A 602 12.21 -0.07 -5.80
CA ALA A 602 13.38 0.71 -5.44
C ALA A 602 13.56 1.92 -6.37
N GLY A 603 14.02 3.05 -5.82
CA GLY A 603 14.34 4.26 -6.58
C GLY A 603 15.50 4.03 -7.53
N ALA A 604 15.38 4.53 -8.76
CA ALA A 604 16.45 4.46 -9.76
C ALA A 604 17.73 5.13 -9.23
N PRO A 605 18.93 4.56 -9.47
CA PRO A 605 20.17 5.21 -9.07
C PRO A 605 20.38 6.54 -9.81
N GLU A 606 20.80 7.56 -9.09
CA GLU A 606 21.39 8.77 -9.66
C GLU A 606 22.90 8.54 -9.82
N ILE A 607 23.49 8.98 -10.94
CA ILE A 607 24.93 8.87 -11.22
C ILE A 607 25.50 10.29 -11.37
N THR A 608 26.62 10.59 -10.72
CA THR A 608 27.23 11.94 -10.73
C THR A 608 28.76 11.87 -10.87
N PRO A 609 29.39 12.62 -11.80
CA PRO A 609 28.75 13.35 -12.89
C PRO A 609 28.00 12.40 -13.84
N GLY A 610 26.95 12.88 -14.50
CA GLY A 610 26.20 12.10 -15.51
C GLY A 610 27.00 11.86 -16.78
N GLY A 611 26.38 11.25 -17.79
CA GLY A 611 26.99 10.97 -19.09
C GLY A 611 27.34 12.24 -19.87
N GLY A 612 28.29 12.13 -20.78
CA GLY A 612 28.79 13.25 -21.57
C GLY A 612 30.15 13.03 -22.23
N ILE A 613 30.63 14.10 -22.87
CA ILE A 613 31.96 14.17 -23.49
C ILE A 613 32.93 14.76 -22.47
N TYR A 614 34.05 14.07 -22.22
CA TYR A 614 35.07 14.46 -21.26
C TYR A 614 36.48 14.35 -21.85
N ASN A 615 37.33 15.33 -21.54
CA ASN A 615 38.74 15.36 -21.97
C ASN A 615 39.70 14.74 -20.94
N ALA A 616 39.17 14.04 -19.94
CA ALA A 616 39.90 13.35 -18.88
C ALA A 616 39.00 12.26 -18.24
N PRO A 617 39.58 11.22 -17.61
CA PRO A 617 38.84 10.24 -16.82
C PRO A 617 37.89 10.86 -15.78
N GLN A 618 36.74 10.23 -15.56
CA GLN A 618 35.73 10.68 -14.59
C GLN A 618 35.60 9.69 -13.43
N THR A 619 35.62 10.19 -12.20
CA THR A 619 35.27 9.40 -11.01
C THR A 619 33.79 9.60 -10.69
N VAL A 620 32.97 8.58 -10.92
CA VAL A 620 31.51 8.65 -10.73
C VAL A 620 31.08 8.12 -9.36
N THR A 621 30.10 8.77 -8.75
CA THR A 621 29.37 8.30 -7.57
C THR A 621 27.95 7.92 -7.94
N MET A 622 27.36 7.02 -7.16
CA MET A 622 25.98 6.55 -7.31
C MET A 622 25.22 6.66 -5.98
N THR A 623 23.96 7.07 -6.06
CA THR A 623 23.04 7.20 -4.91
C THR A 623 21.64 6.74 -5.30
N THR A 624 20.81 6.35 -4.33
CA THR A 624 19.37 6.09 -4.54
C THR A 624 18.59 6.62 -3.34
N ALA A 625 17.35 7.07 -3.58
CA ALA A 625 16.45 7.55 -2.53
C ALA A 625 15.93 6.42 -1.62
N THR A 626 15.97 5.16 -2.07
CA THR A 626 15.51 4.03 -1.24
C THR A 626 16.55 3.67 -0.19
N VAL A 627 16.25 4.00 1.06
CA VAL A 627 17.06 3.62 2.24
C VAL A 627 17.28 2.11 2.27
N ASN A 628 18.50 1.69 2.62
CA ASN A 628 18.96 0.29 2.65
C ASN A 628 18.93 -0.47 1.30
N ALA A 629 18.66 0.18 0.16
CA ALA A 629 18.85 -0.44 -1.14
C ALA A 629 20.34 -0.56 -1.51
N GLN A 630 20.68 -1.65 -2.19
CA GLN A 630 22.00 -1.92 -2.77
C GLN A 630 21.99 -1.56 -4.26
N ILE A 631 22.96 -0.79 -4.71
CA ILE A 631 23.13 -0.44 -6.13
C ILE A 631 24.10 -1.44 -6.76
N TYR A 632 23.69 -2.06 -7.85
CA TYR A 632 24.52 -2.92 -8.69
C TYR A 632 24.73 -2.25 -10.04
N TYR A 633 25.93 -2.36 -10.62
CA TYR A 633 26.30 -1.65 -11.84
C TYR A 633 27.14 -2.47 -12.82
N THR A 634 27.12 -2.03 -14.09
CA THR A 634 27.96 -2.52 -15.18
C THR A 634 28.60 -1.35 -15.93
N LEU A 635 29.69 -1.62 -16.66
CA LEU A 635 30.40 -0.63 -17.51
C LEU A 635 30.39 -1.03 -18.99
N ASN A 636 29.60 -2.06 -19.35
CA ASN A 636 29.58 -2.69 -20.67
C ASN A 636 28.20 -2.58 -21.36
N GLY A 637 27.30 -1.75 -20.84
CA GLY A 637 25.94 -1.58 -21.36
C GLY A 637 24.96 -2.73 -21.08
N ALA A 638 25.33 -3.76 -20.31
CA ALA A 638 24.39 -4.79 -19.86
C ALA A 638 23.53 -4.31 -18.68
N ASP A 639 22.26 -4.72 -18.62
CA ASP A 639 21.36 -4.33 -17.52
C ASP A 639 21.76 -5.04 -16.20
N PRO A 640 22.00 -4.31 -15.10
CA PRO A 640 22.56 -4.91 -13.88
C PRO A 640 21.62 -5.86 -13.14
N THR A 641 22.23 -6.88 -12.52
CA THR A 641 21.63 -7.88 -11.64
C THR A 641 22.33 -7.91 -10.27
N GLU A 642 21.74 -8.60 -9.29
CA GLU A 642 22.39 -8.88 -7.99
C GLU A 642 23.67 -9.75 -8.09
N SER A 643 24.02 -10.23 -9.29
CA SER A 643 25.26 -10.97 -9.56
C SER A 643 26.39 -10.14 -10.17
N ASP A 644 26.13 -8.87 -10.49
CA ASP A 644 27.10 -7.92 -11.04
C ASP A 644 27.86 -7.16 -9.93
N SER A 645 28.58 -6.09 -10.29
CA SER A 645 29.37 -5.30 -9.34
C SER A 645 28.46 -4.53 -8.36
N LEU A 646 28.52 -4.90 -7.08
CA LEU A 646 27.95 -4.10 -5.99
C LEU A 646 28.73 -2.78 -5.85
N TYR A 647 28.02 -1.64 -5.88
CA TYR A 647 28.58 -0.32 -5.63
C TYR A 647 28.91 -0.15 -4.14
N SER A 648 30.19 0.04 -3.82
CA SER A 648 30.69 0.22 -2.45
C SER A 648 31.55 1.48 -2.26
N GLY A 649 31.55 2.38 -3.23
CA GLY A 649 32.41 3.57 -3.31
C GLY A 649 32.55 4.08 -4.75
N PRO A 650 33.19 5.23 -4.97
CA PRO A 650 33.32 5.84 -6.30
C PRO A 650 33.99 4.92 -7.33
N VAL A 651 33.59 5.05 -8.60
CA VAL A 651 34.02 4.20 -9.71
C VAL A 651 34.73 5.06 -10.76
N ASP A 652 35.93 4.66 -11.19
CA ASP A 652 36.71 5.40 -12.19
C ASP A 652 36.39 4.94 -13.62
N ILE A 653 35.95 5.90 -14.44
CA ILE A 653 35.67 5.77 -15.87
C ILE A 653 36.86 6.34 -16.64
N THR A 654 37.80 5.48 -17.01
CA THR A 654 39.06 5.86 -17.68
C THR A 654 39.02 5.80 -19.20
N GLU A 655 38.04 5.11 -19.77
CA GLU A 655 37.84 4.92 -21.22
C GLU A 655 36.34 5.10 -21.56
N SER A 656 36.04 5.36 -22.83
CA SER A 656 34.65 5.54 -23.29
C SER A 656 33.80 4.29 -23.03
N SER A 657 32.67 4.43 -22.32
CA SER A 657 31.88 3.30 -21.83
C SER A 657 30.44 3.68 -21.49
N THR A 658 29.55 2.68 -21.47
CA THR A 658 28.16 2.82 -21.04
C THR A 658 28.00 2.29 -19.63
N VAL A 659 27.82 3.20 -18.67
CA VAL A 659 27.57 2.87 -17.27
C VAL A 659 26.08 2.59 -17.11
N LYS A 660 25.74 1.44 -16.54
CA LYS A 660 24.36 1.15 -16.11
C LYS A 660 24.32 0.83 -14.63
N ALA A 661 23.30 1.34 -13.94
CA ALA A 661 23.10 1.12 -12.52
C ALA A 661 21.64 0.74 -12.22
N ARG A 662 21.44 -0.15 -11.26
CA ARG A 662 20.11 -0.59 -10.79
C ARG A 662 20.11 -0.80 -9.28
N ALA A 663 19.08 -0.34 -8.59
CA ALA A 663 18.92 -0.53 -7.15
C ALA A 663 18.02 -1.74 -6.84
N PHE A 664 18.43 -2.51 -5.83
CA PHE A 664 17.75 -3.68 -5.31
C PHE A 664 17.57 -3.54 -3.80
N ARG A 665 16.40 -3.88 -3.26
CA ARG A 665 16.14 -3.99 -1.81
C ARG A 665 15.29 -5.23 -1.58
N THR A 666 15.58 -5.99 -0.53
CA THR A 666 14.79 -7.19 -0.18
C THR A 666 13.30 -6.87 -0.11
N GLY A 667 12.49 -7.67 -0.80
CA GLY A 667 11.03 -7.49 -0.90
C GLY A 667 10.57 -6.39 -1.87
N TYR A 668 11.43 -5.47 -2.30
CA TYR A 668 11.06 -4.43 -3.27
C TYR A 668 11.25 -4.94 -4.71
N ASN A 669 10.42 -4.48 -5.63
CA ASN A 669 10.70 -4.62 -7.05
C ASN A 669 12.00 -3.85 -7.40
N PRO A 670 12.95 -4.45 -8.14
CA PRO A 670 14.18 -3.77 -8.53
C PRO A 670 13.90 -2.55 -9.41
N SER A 671 14.66 -1.48 -9.21
CA SER A 671 14.42 -0.17 -9.83
C SER A 671 14.39 -0.19 -11.36
N PRO A 672 13.95 0.88 -12.03
CA PRO A 672 14.38 1.17 -13.39
C PRO A 672 15.91 1.17 -13.51
N VAL A 673 16.44 0.82 -14.68
CA VAL A 673 17.89 0.87 -14.96
C VAL A 673 18.27 2.27 -15.40
N THR A 674 19.12 2.95 -14.62
CA THR A 674 19.76 4.19 -15.05
C THR A 674 20.88 3.86 -16.02
N THR A 675 21.00 4.62 -17.11
CA THR A 675 22.00 4.42 -18.16
C THR A 675 22.65 5.76 -18.51
N GLU A 676 23.97 5.83 -18.43
CA GLU A 676 24.76 7.02 -18.75
C GLU A 676 25.90 6.63 -19.71
N GLU A 677 26.12 7.43 -20.76
CA GLU A 677 27.16 7.19 -21.76
C GLU A 677 28.30 8.19 -21.60
N TYR A 678 29.53 7.70 -21.42
CA TYR A 678 30.73 8.51 -21.24
C TYR A 678 31.61 8.38 -22.48
N HIS A 679 31.96 9.52 -23.08
CA HIS A 679 32.92 9.60 -24.17
C HIS A 679 34.19 10.29 -23.66
N ILE A 680 35.19 9.48 -23.30
CA ILE A 680 36.49 9.96 -22.83
C ILE A 680 37.42 10.13 -24.04
N PHE A 681 37.79 11.38 -24.35
CA PHE A 681 38.74 11.74 -25.41
C PHE A 681 40.05 12.23 -24.79
N LEU A 682 41.18 11.85 -25.40
CA LEU A 682 42.52 12.30 -25.00
C LEU A 682 43.20 12.92 -26.22
N GLY A 683 42.94 14.22 -26.46
CA GLY A 683 43.38 14.93 -27.66
C GLY A 683 44.90 15.06 -27.79
N VAL A 684 45.37 15.25 -29.03
CA VAL A 684 46.79 15.43 -29.33
C VAL A 684 47.18 16.91 -29.36
N VAL A 685 48.48 17.19 -29.25
CA VAL A 685 49.05 18.52 -29.42
C VAL A 685 50.04 18.56 -30.59
N VAL A 686 50.20 19.73 -31.19
CA VAL A 686 51.20 20.02 -32.23
C VAL A 686 52.13 21.11 -31.70
N ASP A 687 53.37 20.71 -31.43
CA ASP A 687 54.47 21.60 -31.10
C ASP A 687 55.33 21.82 -32.36
N VAL A 688 55.41 23.05 -32.85
CA VAL A 688 56.05 23.37 -34.13
C VAL A 688 56.67 24.77 -34.08
N LYS A 689 57.83 24.92 -34.71
CA LYS A 689 58.64 26.15 -34.69
C LYS A 689 59.09 26.55 -36.08
N ALA A 690 58.94 27.82 -36.43
CA ALA A 690 59.25 28.38 -37.74
C ALA A 690 59.63 29.86 -37.66
N TRP A 691 60.36 30.35 -38.67
CA TRP A 691 60.59 31.78 -38.88
C TRP A 691 59.81 32.25 -40.11
N LEU A 692 59.19 33.42 -40.01
CA LEU A 692 58.63 34.19 -41.12
C LEU A 692 59.70 35.20 -41.57
N GLU A 693 60.14 35.11 -42.83
CA GLU A 693 61.20 35.98 -43.36
C GLU A 693 60.90 37.47 -43.14
N GLY A 694 59.66 37.90 -43.37
CA GLY A 694 59.28 39.30 -43.26
C GLY A 694 59.55 39.87 -41.88
N ALA A 695 59.08 39.20 -40.83
CA ALA A 695 59.16 39.70 -39.47
C ALA A 695 60.56 39.56 -38.83
N TYR A 696 61.43 38.67 -39.32
CA TYR A 696 62.67 38.28 -38.63
C TYR A 696 63.74 39.39 -38.57
N ASP A 697 64.26 39.67 -37.36
CA ASP A 697 65.37 40.61 -37.12
C ASP A 697 66.71 39.88 -36.92
N LEU A 698 67.63 40.09 -37.87
CA LEU A 698 69.00 39.59 -37.87
C LEU A 698 69.87 40.09 -36.70
N ILE A 699 69.45 41.15 -35.99
CA ILE A 699 70.15 41.68 -34.81
C ILE A 699 69.60 41.05 -33.52
N GLY A 700 68.30 40.79 -33.47
CA GLY A 700 67.58 40.27 -32.31
C GLY A 700 67.51 38.74 -32.21
N ASP A 701 67.76 38.00 -33.29
CA ASP A 701 67.52 36.54 -33.40
C ASP A 701 66.08 36.16 -33.01
N THR A 702 65.14 37.04 -33.39
CA THR A 702 63.71 37.01 -33.04
C THR A 702 62.89 37.67 -34.14
N MET A 703 61.58 37.42 -34.17
CA MET A 703 60.63 38.11 -35.06
C MET A 703 60.01 39.35 -34.40
N ARG A 704 59.89 40.42 -35.20
CA ARG A 704 59.33 41.72 -34.80
C ARG A 704 57.84 41.60 -34.48
N THR A 705 57.42 42.16 -33.35
CA THR A 705 56.03 42.18 -32.86
C THR A 705 55.27 43.45 -33.26
N THR A 706 55.68 44.12 -34.34
CA THR A 706 55.16 45.41 -34.79
C THR A 706 53.65 45.41 -35.02
N LEU A 707 53.09 44.32 -35.54
CA LEU A 707 51.64 44.15 -35.72
C LEU A 707 50.88 44.16 -34.39
N LEU A 708 51.39 43.46 -33.38
CA LEU A 708 50.81 43.41 -32.03
C LEU A 708 50.93 44.77 -31.32
N GLU A 709 52.13 45.36 -31.33
CA GLU A 709 52.45 46.63 -30.64
C GLU A 709 51.55 47.80 -31.08
N ASN A 710 51.10 47.79 -32.33
CA ASN A 710 50.24 48.83 -32.90
C ASN A 710 48.77 48.39 -33.07
N SER A 711 48.36 47.26 -32.46
CA SER A 711 47.00 46.71 -32.55
C SER A 711 46.52 46.41 -33.99
N GLY A 712 47.44 46.01 -34.87
CA GLY A 712 47.18 45.65 -36.26
C GLY A 712 46.68 44.22 -36.49
N LEU A 713 46.67 43.37 -35.46
CA LEU A 713 46.19 41.98 -35.50
C LEU A 713 44.68 41.88 -35.14
N PRO A 714 43.88 41.08 -35.86
CA PRO A 714 42.46 40.89 -35.58
C PRO A 714 42.24 39.95 -34.38
N LEU A 715 41.20 40.20 -33.57
CA LEU A 715 40.84 39.35 -32.41
C LEU A 715 40.16 38.02 -32.79
N ASN A 716 39.73 37.87 -34.05
CA ASN A 716 39.18 36.64 -34.62
C ASN A 716 40.12 36.11 -35.69
N GLN A 717 40.15 34.79 -35.90
CA GLN A 717 40.98 34.18 -36.93
C GLN A 717 40.67 34.70 -38.35
N PRO A 718 41.69 35.02 -39.17
CA PRO A 718 41.50 35.73 -40.45
C PRO A 718 41.26 34.81 -41.67
N TYR A 719 41.42 33.50 -41.50
CA TYR A 719 41.47 32.50 -42.58
C TYR A 719 40.09 32.02 -43.07
N SER A 720 38.99 32.62 -42.57
CA SER A 720 37.62 32.33 -43.01
C SER A 720 37.31 32.78 -44.45
N GLY A 721 38.10 33.68 -45.03
CA GLY A 721 38.01 34.08 -46.44
C GLY A 721 38.76 33.16 -47.40
N ALA A 722 38.49 33.31 -48.70
CA ALA A 722 39.30 32.66 -49.74
C ALA A 722 40.75 33.21 -49.74
N PRO A 723 41.77 32.39 -50.07
CA PRO A 723 41.67 31.02 -50.58
C PRO A 723 41.40 29.94 -49.53
N TRP A 724 41.67 30.17 -48.24
CA TRP A 724 41.63 29.12 -47.21
C TRP A 724 40.22 28.63 -46.86
N ASN A 725 39.24 29.55 -46.81
CA ASN A 725 37.83 29.26 -46.46
C ASN A 725 37.67 28.47 -45.14
N TYR A 726 38.57 28.68 -44.17
CA TYR A 726 38.63 27.89 -42.94
C TYR A 726 37.44 28.20 -42.01
N PRO A 727 36.57 27.21 -41.70
CA PRO A 727 35.30 27.44 -40.99
C PRO A 727 35.44 27.60 -39.46
N GLY A 728 36.66 27.65 -38.92
CA GLY A 728 36.90 27.79 -37.50
C GLY A 728 36.42 29.11 -36.90
N ILE A 729 36.19 29.11 -35.59
CA ILE A 729 35.61 30.22 -34.81
C ILE A 729 36.58 30.78 -33.76
N GLU A 730 37.86 30.46 -33.88
CA GLU A 730 38.93 30.88 -32.98
C GLU A 730 38.96 32.40 -32.82
N SER A 731 38.86 32.85 -31.57
CA SER A 731 38.81 34.25 -31.19
C SER A 731 39.31 34.43 -29.77
N VAL A 732 39.87 35.61 -29.48
CA VAL A 732 40.46 35.94 -28.18
C VAL A 732 40.00 37.31 -27.69
N ALA A 733 39.90 37.49 -26.37
CA ALA A 733 39.54 38.79 -25.78
C ALA A 733 40.65 39.85 -25.94
N ALA A 734 41.91 39.40 -26.06
CA ALA A 734 43.08 40.19 -26.42
C ALA A 734 44.14 39.25 -27.03
N ILE A 735 44.98 39.75 -27.93
CA ILE A 735 46.11 38.96 -28.47
C ILE A 735 47.16 38.76 -27.36
N PRO A 736 47.70 37.54 -27.17
CA PRO A 736 48.77 37.29 -26.20
C PRO A 736 50.06 38.11 -26.46
N ALA A 737 50.83 38.34 -25.41
CA ALA A 737 52.09 39.07 -25.50
C ALA A 737 53.15 38.27 -26.29
N GLY A 738 53.89 38.93 -27.18
CA GLY A 738 54.93 38.29 -27.99
C GLY A 738 54.45 37.68 -29.30
N VAL A 739 53.14 37.70 -29.60
CA VAL A 739 52.60 37.25 -30.89
C VAL A 739 53.04 38.17 -32.03
N VAL A 740 53.47 37.55 -33.14
CA VAL A 740 53.91 38.21 -34.37
C VAL A 740 52.74 38.30 -35.35
N ASP A 741 52.12 37.17 -35.69
CA ASP A 741 50.96 37.08 -36.59
C ASP A 741 50.09 35.85 -36.27
N TRP A 742 48.89 35.78 -36.87
CA TRP A 742 48.10 34.55 -36.97
C TRP A 742 48.69 33.62 -38.02
N VAL A 743 48.70 32.32 -37.75
CA VAL A 743 49.02 31.25 -38.71
C VAL A 743 47.88 30.23 -38.76
N LEU A 744 47.79 29.50 -39.88
CA LEU A 744 46.88 28.38 -40.04
C LEU A 744 47.71 27.09 -40.08
N LEU A 745 47.49 26.21 -39.09
CA LEU A 745 48.03 24.86 -39.11
C LEU A 745 47.05 23.91 -39.80
N GLU A 746 47.58 23.05 -40.67
CA GLU A 746 46.83 22.01 -41.38
C GLU A 746 47.59 20.69 -41.20
N LEU A 747 46.87 19.60 -40.95
CA LEU A 747 47.42 18.25 -40.76
C LEU A 747 46.98 17.34 -41.92
N ARG A 748 47.92 16.57 -42.47
CA ARG A 748 47.64 15.58 -43.54
C ARG A 748 48.39 14.28 -43.31
N LYS A 749 47.72 13.12 -43.39
CA LYS A 749 48.34 11.78 -43.43
C LYS A 749 49.38 11.63 -44.54
N VAL A 750 49.16 12.26 -45.70
CA VAL A 750 50.05 12.24 -46.87
C VAL A 750 50.11 13.60 -47.57
N PRO A 751 51.23 14.01 -48.19
CA PRO A 751 51.40 15.37 -48.72
C PRO A 751 50.30 15.84 -49.69
N THR A 752 49.80 14.94 -50.56
CA THR A 752 48.74 15.22 -51.55
C THR A 752 47.35 14.80 -51.07
N GLY A 753 47.15 14.61 -49.76
CA GLY A 753 45.87 14.22 -49.17
C GLY A 753 44.95 15.42 -48.90
N PRO A 754 43.68 15.18 -48.53
CA PRO A 754 42.88 16.18 -47.86
C PRO A 754 43.50 16.54 -46.49
N ALA A 755 43.07 17.65 -45.91
CA ALA A 755 43.34 17.93 -44.51
C ALA A 755 42.51 17.00 -43.61
N ASP A 756 43.16 16.32 -42.68
CA ASP A 756 42.51 15.51 -41.64
C ASP A 756 42.02 16.42 -40.50
N ALA A 757 42.77 17.50 -40.21
CA ALA A 757 42.35 18.61 -39.36
C ALA A 757 43.02 19.93 -39.78
N VAL A 758 42.38 21.06 -39.45
CA VAL A 758 42.89 22.42 -39.68
C VAL A 758 42.56 23.26 -38.45
N ARG A 759 43.48 24.13 -38.00
CA ARG A 759 43.25 25.03 -36.86
C ARG A 759 44.03 26.34 -36.96
N ALA A 760 43.42 27.45 -36.55
CA ALA A 760 44.09 28.75 -36.46
C ALA A 760 44.84 28.91 -35.14
N ALA A 761 46.05 29.45 -35.20
CA ALA A 761 47.00 29.55 -34.09
C ALA A 761 47.80 30.86 -34.17
N PHE A 762 48.60 31.15 -33.15
CA PHE A 762 49.54 32.27 -33.16
C PHE A 762 50.97 31.80 -33.38
N ILE A 763 51.81 32.63 -34.00
CA ILE A 763 53.27 32.45 -33.99
C ILE A 763 53.93 33.57 -33.18
N THR A 764 54.83 33.23 -32.27
CA THR A 764 55.48 34.17 -31.33
C THR A 764 56.84 34.65 -31.82
N SER A 765 57.38 35.68 -31.16
CA SER A 765 58.65 36.34 -31.51
C SER A 765 59.88 35.44 -31.40
N ASP A 766 59.79 34.33 -30.69
CA ASP A 766 60.81 33.28 -30.64
C ASP A 766 60.63 32.20 -31.73
N GLY A 767 59.60 32.30 -32.58
CA GLY A 767 59.30 31.38 -33.68
C GLY A 767 58.40 30.20 -33.32
N THR A 768 58.03 30.03 -32.06
CA THR A 768 57.14 28.93 -31.63
C THR A 768 55.70 29.20 -32.09
N VAL A 769 54.98 28.16 -32.51
CA VAL A 769 53.54 28.24 -32.80
C VAL A 769 52.77 27.74 -31.60
N VAL A 770 51.83 28.56 -31.12
CA VAL A 770 51.11 28.38 -29.87
C VAL A 770 49.61 28.51 -30.05
N ASP A 771 48.88 27.87 -29.14
CA ASP A 771 47.43 27.94 -28.99
C ASP A 771 46.97 29.37 -28.59
N LEU A 772 45.66 29.56 -28.46
CA LEU A 772 45.04 30.87 -28.19
C LEU A 772 45.39 31.47 -26.82
N ASP A 773 46.04 30.70 -25.94
CA ASP A 773 46.59 31.16 -24.66
C ASP A 773 47.95 31.88 -24.80
N GLY A 774 48.63 31.73 -25.95
CA GLY A 774 49.96 32.29 -26.21
C GLY A 774 51.13 31.50 -25.61
N PHE A 775 50.91 30.26 -25.16
CA PHE A 775 51.92 29.43 -24.49
C PHE A 775 51.87 27.95 -24.86
N SER A 776 50.67 27.36 -24.91
CA SER A 776 50.52 25.91 -25.09
C SER A 776 50.79 25.51 -26.54
N PRO A 777 51.37 24.33 -26.80
CA PRO A 777 51.34 23.70 -28.12
C PRO A 777 49.90 23.51 -28.62
N VAL A 778 49.66 23.66 -29.92
CA VAL A 778 48.30 23.74 -30.49
C VAL A 778 47.57 22.41 -30.36
N ALA A 779 46.48 22.37 -29.61
CA ALA A 779 45.67 21.17 -29.45
C ALA A 779 44.83 20.84 -30.70
N PHE A 780 44.60 19.55 -30.96
CA PHE A 780 43.71 19.05 -32.01
C PHE A 780 42.83 17.90 -31.49
N GLU A 781 41.54 17.94 -31.84
CA GLU A 781 40.51 17.01 -31.37
C GLU A 781 40.36 15.80 -32.31
N PHE A 782 41.27 14.82 -32.22
CA PHE A 782 41.13 13.52 -32.88
C PHE A 782 41.78 12.38 -32.07
N GLU A 783 41.50 11.14 -32.47
CA GLU A 783 41.98 9.91 -31.83
C GLU A 783 43.49 9.69 -32.05
N VAL A 784 44.22 9.23 -31.02
CA VAL A 784 45.68 9.05 -31.08
C VAL A 784 46.04 7.84 -31.94
N ASP A 785 46.48 8.07 -33.18
CA ASP A 785 47.03 7.03 -34.06
C ASP A 785 48.56 7.05 -34.21
N ASN A 786 49.10 5.94 -34.71
CA ASN A 786 50.55 5.72 -34.82
C ASN A 786 51.11 5.97 -36.23
N ASP A 787 50.30 6.41 -37.20
CA ASP A 787 50.78 6.63 -38.58
C ASP A 787 51.51 7.98 -38.71
N GLY A 788 51.09 8.96 -37.91
CA GLY A 788 51.59 10.33 -37.93
C GLY A 788 51.01 11.18 -39.07
N HIS A 789 51.23 12.49 -38.97
CA HIS A 789 50.71 13.49 -39.90
C HIS A 789 51.82 14.46 -40.34
N HIS A 790 51.83 14.85 -41.61
CA HIS A 790 52.56 16.03 -42.04
C HIS A 790 51.92 17.28 -41.42
N ILE A 791 52.76 18.18 -40.88
CA ILE A 791 52.35 19.47 -40.34
C ILE A 791 52.57 20.52 -41.43
N ILE A 792 51.52 21.22 -41.82
CA ILE A 792 51.55 22.34 -42.77
C ILE A 792 51.31 23.64 -42.00
N LEU A 793 52.15 24.65 -42.21
CA LEU A 793 51.98 25.99 -41.70
C LEU A 793 51.76 26.94 -42.87
N ARG A 794 50.64 27.67 -42.83
CA ARG A 794 50.28 28.73 -43.78
C ARG A 794 50.21 30.07 -43.06
N GLN A 795 50.66 31.13 -43.74
CA GLN A 795 50.48 32.51 -43.32
C GLN A 795 50.08 33.34 -44.55
N ARG A 796 49.33 34.42 -44.35
CA ARG A 796 48.65 35.23 -45.38
C ARG A 796 49.50 35.82 -46.52
N ASN A 797 50.82 35.89 -46.40
CA ASN A 797 51.71 36.39 -47.46
C ASN A 797 53.11 35.75 -47.50
N HIS A 798 53.24 34.55 -46.93
CA HIS A 798 54.44 33.74 -46.95
C HIS A 798 54.14 32.37 -47.58
N LEU A 799 55.09 31.84 -48.36
CA LEU A 799 54.99 30.51 -48.96
C LEU A 799 54.73 29.46 -47.88
N ALA A 800 53.63 28.72 -48.02
CA ALA A 800 53.27 27.64 -47.10
C ALA A 800 54.40 26.59 -47.00
N ILE A 801 54.70 26.17 -45.78
CA ILE A 801 55.71 25.15 -45.46
C ILE A 801 55.03 23.88 -44.93
N MET A 802 55.62 22.71 -45.19
CA MET A 802 55.13 21.40 -44.74
C MET A 802 56.30 20.59 -44.21
N SER A 803 56.12 19.80 -43.15
CA SER A 803 57.16 18.93 -42.61
C SER A 803 57.63 17.91 -43.67
N SER A 804 58.94 17.72 -43.80
CA SER A 804 59.52 16.82 -44.82
C SER A 804 59.19 15.33 -44.62
N VAL A 805 58.74 14.98 -43.40
CA VAL A 805 58.25 13.66 -42.98
C VAL A 805 56.99 13.82 -42.13
N PRO A 806 56.13 12.79 -41.99
CA PRO A 806 55.04 12.81 -41.02
C PRO A 806 55.60 12.75 -39.58
N VAL A 807 54.92 13.43 -38.67
CA VAL A 807 55.23 13.51 -37.23
C VAL A 807 54.20 12.71 -36.46
N ILE A 808 54.65 11.88 -35.50
CA ILE A 808 53.74 11.15 -34.61
C ILE A 808 53.20 12.13 -33.57
N LEU A 809 51.86 12.30 -33.54
CA LEU A 809 51.18 13.25 -32.68
C LEU A 809 50.61 12.54 -31.45
N THR A 810 50.78 13.15 -30.28
CA THR A 810 50.40 12.60 -28.97
C THR A 810 49.96 13.73 -28.03
N THR A 811 49.61 13.39 -26.78
CA THR A 811 49.42 14.37 -25.68
C THR A 811 50.72 15.11 -25.29
N SER A 812 51.89 14.71 -25.80
CA SER A 812 53.18 15.37 -25.57
C SER A 812 54.11 15.22 -26.78
N THR A 813 53.66 15.75 -27.93
CA THR A 813 54.40 15.72 -29.20
C THR A 813 55.73 16.48 -29.09
N PRO A 814 56.86 15.90 -29.54
CA PRO A 814 58.14 16.62 -29.62
C PRO A 814 58.10 17.74 -30.69
N GLN A 815 58.66 18.92 -30.36
CA GLN A 815 58.71 20.07 -31.27
C GLN A 815 59.29 19.74 -32.65
N TYR A 816 58.54 20.06 -33.70
CA TYR A 816 59.03 20.04 -35.09
C TYR A 816 59.56 21.42 -35.48
N ASP A 817 60.89 21.56 -35.55
CA ASP A 817 61.55 22.84 -35.82
C ASP A 817 62.04 22.95 -37.28
N PHE A 818 61.39 23.83 -38.04
CA PHE A 818 61.74 24.16 -39.42
C PHE A 818 63.02 25.01 -39.55
N THR A 819 63.42 25.72 -38.49
CA THR A 819 64.41 26.81 -38.56
C THR A 819 65.84 26.33 -38.76
N PHE A 820 66.14 25.07 -38.41
CA PHE A 820 67.50 24.50 -38.48
C PHE A 820 68.00 24.17 -39.90
N SER A 821 67.10 23.87 -40.86
CA SER A 821 67.53 23.41 -42.20
C SER A 821 66.42 23.43 -43.23
N GLN A 822 66.77 23.75 -44.48
CA GLN A 822 65.92 23.52 -45.66
C GLN A 822 65.35 22.09 -45.74
N MET A 823 66.06 21.08 -45.21
CA MET A 823 65.63 19.68 -45.20
C MET A 823 64.46 19.37 -44.27
N GLN A 824 64.04 20.32 -43.42
CA GLN A 824 62.83 20.21 -42.61
C GLN A 824 61.56 20.54 -43.41
N ALA A 825 61.68 21.25 -44.52
CA ALA A 825 60.55 21.49 -45.42
C ALA A 825 60.40 20.38 -46.47
N TYR A 826 59.16 20.07 -46.83
CA TYR A 826 58.82 19.30 -48.01
C TYR A 826 59.13 20.14 -49.26
N GLY A 827 60.27 19.87 -49.87
CA GLY A 827 60.80 20.63 -51.01
C GLY A 827 61.87 21.66 -50.63
N LEU A 828 62.38 22.36 -51.64
CA LEU A 828 63.59 23.19 -51.53
C LEU A 828 63.34 24.70 -51.74
N ASN A 829 62.10 25.11 -52.03
CA ASN A 829 61.79 26.48 -52.46
C ASN A 829 60.98 27.28 -51.42
N ALA A 830 60.13 26.63 -50.63
CA ALA A 830 59.22 27.32 -49.70
C ALA A 830 59.95 28.10 -48.58
N MET A 831 61.19 27.72 -48.29
CA MET A 831 62.05 28.38 -47.31
C MET A 831 63.31 28.97 -47.97
N LYS A 832 64.07 29.75 -47.20
CA LYS A 832 65.47 30.10 -47.51
C LYS A 832 66.31 30.26 -46.26
N GLU A 833 67.62 30.10 -46.42
CA GLU A 833 68.61 30.51 -45.41
C GLU A 833 68.69 32.04 -45.41
N ILE A 834 68.38 32.66 -44.26
CA ILE A 834 68.37 34.13 -44.07
C ILE A 834 69.58 34.62 -43.27
N ALA A 835 70.13 33.76 -42.42
CA ALA A 835 71.45 33.89 -41.80
C ALA A 835 72.09 32.50 -41.75
N THR A 836 73.40 32.40 -41.53
CA THR A 836 74.13 31.12 -41.51
C THR A 836 73.49 30.11 -40.54
N GLY A 837 72.86 29.06 -41.06
CA GLY A 837 72.17 28.05 -40.25
C GLY A 837 70.74 28.41 -39.80
N VAL A 838 70.18 29.54 -40.25
CA VAL A 838 68.82 30.00 -39.91
C VAL A 838 67.93 30.03 -41.15
N TYR A 839 66.86 29.25 -41.11
CA TYR A 839 65.92 29.06 -42.23
C TYR A 839 64.54 29.63 -41.90
N ALA A 840 63.94 30.32 -42.86
CA ALA A 840 62.62 30.93 -42.73
C ALA A 840 61.73 30.66 -43.96
N ALA A 841 60.42 30.61 -43.76
CA ALA A 841 59.43 30.64 -44.84
C ALA A 841 59.56 31.95 -45.62
N ARG A 842 59.52 31.88 -46.96
CA ARG A 842 59.70 33.07 -47.82
C ARG A 842 58.48 33.97 -47.81
N SER A 843 58.67 35.28 -47.65
CA SER A 843 57.62 36.27 -47.91
C SER A 843 57.50 36.64 -49.40
N GLY A 844 56.34 37.16 -49.79
CA GLY A 844 56.09 37.69 -51.13
C GLY A 844 54.90 37.09 -51.86
N ASP A 845 54.29 36.04 -51.32
CA ASP A 845 53.10 35.33 -51.85
C ASP A 845 51.83 36.13 -51.48
N GLY A 846 51.76 37.37 -51.97
CA GLY A 846 50.72 38.32 -51.61
C GLY A 846 49.33 37.96 -52.12
N ASN A 847 49.25 37.10 -53.13
CA ASN A 847 47.98 36.62 -53.66
C ASN A 847 47.52 35.28 -53.03
N SER A 848 48.42 34.59 -52.30
CA SER A 848 48.21 33.30 -51.64
C SER A 848 47.95 32.11 -52.59
N ASP A 849 48.51 32.13 -53.82
CA ASP A 849 48.47 31.02 -54.79
C ASP A 849 49.61 30.00 -54.63
N GLY A 850 50.60 30.29 -53.79
CA GLY A 850 51.75 29.41 -53.54
C GLY A 850 52.98 29.73 -54.39
N ALA A 851 52.98 30.82 -55.18
CA ALA A 851 54.14 31.38 -55.84
C ALA A 851 54.55 32.74 -55.26
N VAL A 852 55.78 33.16 -55.55
CA VAL A 852 56.22 34.56 -55.44
C VAL A 852 56.60 35.02 -56.84
N ASP A 853 55.73 35.77 -57.49
CA ASP A 853 55.83 36.07 -58.92
C ASP A 853 55.33 37.51 -59.23
N ILE A 854 55.33 37.88 -60.52
CA ILE A 854 54.97 39.23 -60.97
C ILE A 854 53.51 39.62 -60.68
N LEU A 855 52.62 38.67 -60.40
CA LEU A 855 51.24 38.88 -60.02
C LEU A 855 51.12 39.45 -58.60
N ASP A 856 51.89 38.97 -57.63
CA ASP A 856 51.91 39.53 -56.26
C ASP A 856 52.31 41.00 -56.28
N LYS A 857 53.33 41.31 -57.07
CA LYS A 857 53.77 42.69 -57.25
C LYS A 857 52.72 43.55 -57.96
N ASN A 858 52.16 43.10 -59.07
CA ASN A 858 51.30 43.94 -59.92
C ASN A 858 49.84 44.02 -59.47
N LEU A 859 49.30 42.96 -58.85
CA LEU A 859 47.90 42.85 -58.46
C LEU A 859 47.65 43.15 -56.98
N ILE A 860 48.63 42.87 -56.11
CA ILE A 860 48.51 43.03 -54.66
C ILE A 860 49.31 44.26 -54.21
N TRP A 861 50.65 44.18 -54.20
CA TRP A 861 51.50 45.24 -53.67
C TRP A 861 51.31 46.58 -54.41
N GLN A 862 51.31 46.60 -55.75
CA GLN A 862 51.18 47.84 -56.53
C GLN A 862 49.81 48.52 -56.34
N VAL A 863 48.78 47.77 -55.94
CA VAL A 863 47.44 48.30 -55.65
C VAL A 863 47.33 48.78 -54.20
N GLN A 864 48.15 48.24 -53.29
CA GLN A 864 48.12 48.52 -51.86
C GLN A 864 49.21 49.52 -51.39
N ASN A 865 50.25 49.74 -52.19
CA ASN A 865 51.38 50.64 -51.89
C ASN A 865 50.90 52.06 -51.53
N GLY A 866 51.40 52.58 -50.41
CA GLY A 866 51.08 53.91 -49.89
C GLY A 866 49.63 54.07 -49.38
N THR A 867 48.85 52.99 -49.29
CA THR A 867 47.51 53.02 -48.69
C THR A 867 47.58 52.73 -47.17
N PRO A 868 46.63 53.24 -46.35
CA PRO A 868 46.64 52.99 -44.91
C PRO A 868 46.53 51.51 -44.55
N TRP A 869 47.18 51.06 -43.47
CA TRP A 869 47.15 49.66 -43.02
C TRP A 869 45.73 49.11 -42.84
N SER A 870 45.55 47.85 -43.25
CA SER A 870 44.48 46.97 -42.78
C SER A 870 44.92 45.51 -42.98
N TYR A 871 44.51 44.60 -42.10
CA TYR A 871 45.07 43.24 -42.03
C TYR A 871 44.82 42.38 -43.29
N ASP A 872 43.78 42.71 -44.06
CA ASP A 872 43.42 42.14 -45.37
C ASP A 872 44.35 42.56 -46.52
N LYS A 873 45.40 43.36 -46.24
CA LYS A 873 46.40 43.80 -47.23
C LYS A 873 47.67 42.98 -47.12
N PHE A 874 47.74 41.96 -47.95
CA PHE A 874 48.83 40.99 -47.96
C PHE A 874 50.14 41.50 -48.61
N GLY A 875 50.16 42.73 -49.15
CA GLY A 875 51.35 43.35 -49.73
C GLY A 875 52.44 43.82 -48.76
N ASP A 876 52.17 43.84 -47.45
CA ASP A 876 53.16 44.11 -46.38
C ASP A 876 54.03 42.84 -46.16
N PHE A 877 54.98 42.63 -47.06
CA PHE A 877 55.84 41.44 -47.07
C PHE A 877 56.86 41.41 -45.93
N ASN A 878 56.99 42.52 -45.19
CA ASN A 878 57.91 42.63 -44.05
C ASN A 878 57.20 42.66 -42.68
N LEU A 879 55.88 42.76 -42.64
CA LEU A 879 55.02 42.76 -41.45
C LEU A 879 55.26 43.96 -40.51
N ASP A 880 55.57 45.15 -41.06
CA ASP A 880 55.79 46.39 -40.29
C ASP A 880 54.67 47.44 -40.40
N LEU A 881 53.53 47.08 -41.01
CA LEU A 881 52.33 47.91 -41.24
C LEU A 881 52.45 48.95 -42.36
N LEU A 882 53.60 49.04 -43.02
CA LEU A 882 53.80 49.84 -44.22
C LEU A 882 53.72 48.93 -45.46
N ILE A 883 53.29 49.51 -46.58
CA ILE A 883 53.33 48.84 -47.89
C ILE A 883 54.03 49.82 -48.83
N ASP A 884 55.32 49.63 -49.03
CA ASP A 884 56.17 50.54 -49.80
C ASP A 884 57.30 49.83 -50.57
N ASP A 885 58.25 50.59 -51.13
CA ASP A 885 59.33 50.05 -51.95
C ASP A 885 60.27 49.08 -51.20
N VAL A 886 60.26 49.05 -49.85
CA VAL A 886 61.04 48.11 -49.03
C VAL A 886 60.56 46.67 -49.21
N ASP A 887 59.24 46.43 -49.15
CA ASP A 887 58.63 45.10 -49.34
C ASP A 887 59.06 44.49 -50.68
N VAL A 888 59.00 45.30 -51.73
CA VAL A 888 59.37 44.86 -53.08
C VAL A 888 60.89 44.71 -53.23
N THR A 889 61.69 45.60 -52.65
CA THR A 889 63.15 45.62 -52.89
C THR A 889 63.89 44.57 -52.07
N LEU A 890 63.48 44.32 -50.82
CA LEU A 890 64.19 43.45 -49.88
C LEU A 890 63.58 42.04 -49.75
N PHE A 891 62.27 41.88 -49.97
CA PHE A 891 61.57 40.62 -49.69
C PHE A 891 61.06 39.97 -50.98
N TRP A 892 60.16 40.61 -51.73
CA TRP A 892 59.62 40.05 -52.97
C TRP A 892 60.71 39.87 -54.05
N GLN A 893 61.55 40.88 -54.33
CA GLN A 893 62.51 40.78 -55.45
C GLN A 893 63.56 39.67 -55.26
N PRO A 894 64.10 39.40 -54.05
CA PRO A 894 64.95 38.22 -53.80
C PRO A 894 64.23 36.86 -53.81
N ASN A 895 62.90 36.84 -53.74
CA ASN A 895 62.09 35.61 -53.77
C ASN A 895 61.35 35.38 -55.10
N ASN A 896 61.22 36.40 -55.95
CA ASN A 896 60.52 36.33 -57.23
C ASN A 896 61.06 35.21 -58.14
N GLY A 897 60.16 34.34 -58.59
CA GLY A 897 60.47 33.12 -59.33
C GLY A 897 60.61 31.87 -58.46
N THR A 898 60.25 31.94 -57.17
CA THR A 898 60.09 30.76 -56.29
C THR A 898 58.61 30.42 -56.10
N ALA A 899 58.32 29.17 -55.77
CA ALA A 899 56.99 28.68 -55.46
C ALA A 899 57.10 27.49 -54.51
N SER A 900 56.12 27.31 -53.62
CA SER A 900 56.10 26.20 -52.67
C SER A 900 55.94 24.85 -53.38
N GLN A 901 56.35 23.78 -52.69
CA GLN A 901 56.10 22.40 -53.10
C GLN A 901 55.00 21.72 -52.26
N VAL A 902 54.31 22.48 -51.39
CA VAL A 902 53.08 22.05 -50.70
C VAL A 902 51.98 21.79 -51.74
N PRO A 903 51.43 20.56 -51.85
CA PRO A 903 50.39 20.23 -52.83
C PRO A 903 48.98 20.72 -52.50
#